data_AF-B9T8Z8-F1
#
_entry.id   AF-B9T8Z8-F1
#
_cell.length_a   1.000
_cell.length_b   1.000
_cell.length_c   1.000
_cell.angle_alpha   90.00
_cell.angle_beta   90.00
_cell.angle_gamma   90.00
#
_symmetry.space_group_name_H-M   'P 1'
#
loop_
_entity.id
_entity.type
_entity.pdbx_description
1 polymer ?
#
loop_
_entity_poly.entity_id
_entity_poly.type
_entity_poly.pdbx_seq_one_letter_code
_entity_poly.pdbx_strand_id
1 'polypeptide(L)'
;MTKPPSKRDRLRELGILNPHPDRIRAPWFRSGDFFDPDDLVQVKYEMLRHVRVDGASKAEAAALFGMSRPTFYQAESAFAREGLPGLLPKQRGPKGAHKLNSVVMAFIEERLQQDSSIRARALAQEVETWLELSVHPRSIERALARKKKTVEDSPQFPLPSSALAHYEVLRADLLGAGPKSEGHAAIRFHGLLHGLAIQRPDASRIEAPASTVPASNSVRDNGALVRVLANLVTAEHLRRDAFLYVRQSSLRQVFENTESTKRQYALRDRAVTLGWPVERIHIVDNDLGMSGSSAEGRDGFQHLVAEVANGHAGIVLGLEVSRLARNNADWHRLIELASLTQTLICDEDGIYDPGQFNDRLLLGLKGAMSEAELHVLKGRLQGGIKNEARRGELEVPLPIGLVYHPNGSVVLDPDQQVRGALQLLFDTFRQAASATATVKRFRQEGWLFPRRIHRGIGKGDLIWGPLEHCRVIQILHNPRYAGAFVYGRTRGVYRQGRKYFGLKVDRENWQVLIQNAHPGFIDWDEFERNQATLKQNLTGFGRDRRGSMPREGVGLLQGRVVCGVCGARMRVRYQVVGNKLEPYYMCTENPVRRASKPCQSVRGSAIDDAIGSLLLESVAPAALEVALAVEDEISGRVKQAADQRQNQLARARYDAELARRRYMSVDPTNRLVADTLEADWNERLRVLDGLQQENERLQNADHKLLSSDARTKIQSLAEDFPRVWNDQRVVPLERKRMVALLIEDVTLVKSERVAIHVRFRGGRLPHWRSISPSLSH
;
A
#
# COMPACT_ATOMS: atom_id res chain seq x y z
N MET A 1 -49.89 -38.24 2.77
CA MET A 1 -48.65 -38.23 1.96
C MET A 1 -48.48 -36.83 1.38
N THR A 2 -47.52 -36.06 1.89
CA THR A 2 -47.17 -34.73 1.37
C THR A 2 -46.54 -34.87 -0.01
N LYS A 3 -47.00 -34.06 -0.98
CA LYS A 3 -46.45 -34.03 -2.35
C LYS A 3 -44.95 -33.75 -2.27
N PRO A 4 -44.07 -34.49 -2.97
CA PRO A 4 -42.64 -34.24 -2.93
C PRO A 4 -42.34 -32.78 -3.36
N PRO A 5 -41.38 -32.10 -2.71
CA PRO A 5 -41.07 -30.70 -3.00
C PRO A 5 -40.72 -30.52 -4.47
N SER A 6 -41.26 -29.47 -5.10
CA SER A 6 -40.95 -29.18 -6.49
C SER A 6 -39.47 -28.78 -6.62
N LYS A 7 -38.87 -29.00 -7.80
CA LYS A 7 -37.46 -28.60 -8.05
C LYS A 7 -37.21 -27.13 -7.72
N ARG A 8 -38.15 -26.25 -8.07
CA ARG A 8 -38.06 -24.81 -7.77
C ARG A 8 -38.05 -24.52 -6.27
N ASP A 9 -38.83 -25.27 -5.48
CA ASP A 9 -38.85 -25.12 -4.02
C ASP A 9 -37.50 -25.56 -3.43
N ARG A 10 -36.93 -26.64 -3.95
CA ARG A 10 -35.62 -27.12 -3.52
C ARG A 10 -34.47 -26.17 -3.89
N LEU A 11 -34.47 -25.62 -5.11
CA LEU A 11 -33.50 -24.59 -5.50
C LEU A 11 -33.66 -23.30 -4.66
N ARG A 12 -34.89 -22.99 -4.21
CA ARG A 12 -35.17 -21.85 -3.32
C ARG A 12 -34.63 -22.10 -1.91
N GLU A 13 -34.83 -23.29 -1.36
CA GLU A 13 -34.26 -23.71 -0.06
C GLU A 13 -32.73 -23.66 -0.09
N LEU A 14 -32.12 -24.10 -1.19
CA LEU A 14 -30.68 -24.06 -1.40
C LEU A 14 -30.13 -22.66 -1.73
N GLY A 15 -31.00 -21.64 -1.89
CA GLY A 15 -30.60 -20.27 -2.21
C GLY A 15 -30.00 -20.08 -3.60
N ILE A 16 -30.25 -21.01 -4.53
CA ILE A 16 -29.67 -21.05 -5.89
C ILE A 16 -30.72 -20.90 -7.00
N LEU A 17 -31.97 -20.63 -6.65
CA LEU A 17 -33.03 -20.36 -7.62
C LEU A 17 -32.71 -19.11 -8.45
N ASN A 18 -32.72 -19.23 -9.78
CA ASN A 18 -32.65 -18.10 -10.69
C ASN A 18 -33.96 -17.29 -10.63
N PRO A 19 -33.92 -15.99 -10.29
CA PRO A 19 -35.13 -15.17 -10.24
C PRO A 19 -35.70 -14.84 -11.63
N HIS A 20 -34.91 -15.01 -12.71
CA HIS A 20 -35.30 -14.63 -14.07
C HIS A 20 -34.92 -15.70 -15.11
N PRO A 21 -35.48 -16.93 -15.03
CA PRO A 21 -35.19 -18.02 -15.98
C PRO A 21 -35.57 -17.65 -17.42
N ASP A 22 -36.67 -16.91 -17.60
CA ASP A 22 -37.21 -16.53 -18.93
C ASP A 22 -36.28 -15.60 -19.73
N ARG A 23 -35.29 -14.99 -19.08
CA ARG A 23 -34.32 -14.10 -19.74
C ARG A 23 -33.19 -14.84 -20.45
N ILE A 24 -33.08 -16.16 -20.27
CA ILE A 24 -32.04 -16.97 -20.89
C ILE A 24 -32.43 -17.29 -22.34
N ARG A 25 -31.55 -16.90 -23.28
CA ARG A 25 -31.74 -17.04 -24.73
C ARG A 25 -30.86 -18.12 -25.35
N ALA A 26 -29.97 -18.74 -24.57
CA ALA A 26 -29.10 -19.83 -25.01
C ALA A 26 -29.93 -21.04 -25.53
N PRO A 27 -29.74 -21.51 -26.79
CA PRO A 27 -30.58 -22.57 -27.38
C PRO A 27 -30.56 -23.90 -26.61
N TRP A 28 -29.42 -24.30 -26.04
CA TRP A 28 -29.27 -25.55 -25.31
C TRP A 28 -29.96 -25.57 -23.94
N PHE A 29 -30.37 -24.41 -23.40
CA PHE A 29 -31.26 -24.32 -22.23
C PHE A 29 -32.73 -24.55 -22.60
N ARG A 30 -33.06 -24.63 -23.89
CA ARG A 30 -34.44 -24.85 -24.39
C ARG A 30 -34.64 -26.24 -24.97
N SER A 31 -33.56 -26.92 -25.37
CA SER A 31 -33.61 -28.15 -26.17
C SER A 31 -33.23 -29.43 -25.39
N GLY A 32 -33.16 -29.40 -24.06
CA GLY A 32 -32.81 -30.59 -23.28
C GLY A 32 -33.11 -30.50 -21.78
N ASP A 33 -33.13 -31.66 -21.12
CA ASP A 33 -33.49 -31.83 -19.70
C ASP A 33 -32.33 -31.56 -18.70
N PHE A 34 -31.13 -31.28 -19.19
CA PHE A 34 -29.90 -31.14 -18.38
C PHE A 34 -29.54 -29.70 -18.03
N PHE A 35 -29.75 -28.76 -18.95
CA PHE A 35 -29.48 -27.34 -18.72
C PHE A 35 -30.74 -26.70 -18.14
N ASP A 36 -30.69 -26.36 -16.85
CA ASP A 36 -31.85 -25.82 -16.15
C ASP A 36 -31.79 -24.29 -16.04
N PRO A 37 -32.71 -23.54 -16.67
CA PRO A 37 -32.75 -22.09 -16.54
C PRO A 37 -33.10 -21.64 -15.11
N ASP A 38 -33.69 -22.50 -14.28
CA ASP A 38 -34.00 -22.22 -12.88
C ASP A 38 -32.78 -22.35 -11.94
N ASP A 39 -31.68 -22.97 -12.39
CA ASP A 39 -30.45 -23.12 -11.60
C ASP A 39 -29.46 -21.97 -11.88
N LEU A 40 -29.39 -21.01 -10.94
CA LEU A 40 -28.55 -19.83 -11.11
C LEU A 40 -27.05 -20.14 -11.18
N VAL A 41 -26.58 -21.21 -10.55
CA VAL A 41 -25.16 -21.60 -10.54
C VAL A 41 -24.79 -22.19 -11.90
N GLN A 42 -25.65 -23.05 -12.45
CA GLN A 42 -25.47 -23.63 -13.78
C GLN A 42 -25.48 -22.55 -14.87
N VAL A 43 -26.42 -21.61 -14.79
CA VAL A 43 -26.52 -20.48 -15.73
C VAL A 43 -25.26 -19.60 -15.69
N LYS A 44 -24.76 -19.26 -14.50
CA LYS A 44 -23.52 -18.48 -14.37
C LYS A 44 -22.30 -19.24 -14.87
N TYR A 45 -22.23 -20.54 -14.63
CA TYR A 45 -21.10 -21.35 -15.08
C TYR A 45 -21.07 -21.46 -16.61
N GLU A 46 -22.20 -21.79 -17.24
CA GLU A 46 -22.30 -21.87 -18.71
C GLU A 46 -22.03 -20.53 -19.38
N MET A 47 -22.44 -19.41 -18.77
CA MET A 47 -22.11 -18.06 -19.25
C MET A 47 -20.58 -17.81 -19.27
N LEU A 48 -19.87 -18.19 -18.21
CA LEU A 48 -18.41 -18.03 -18.14
C LEU A 48 -17.69 -18.99 -19.10
N ARG A 49 -18.18 -20.22 -19.21
CA ARG A 49 -17.66 -21.24 -20.12
C ARG A 49 -17.80 -20.80 -21.58
N HIS A 50 -18.93 -20.19 -21.95
CA HIS A 50 -19.17 -19.73 -23.31
C HIS A 50 -18.13 -18.70 -23.79
N VAL A 51 -17.61 -17.87 -22.88
CA VAL A 51 -16.49 -16.96 -23.18
C VAL A 51 -15.14 -17.68 -23.17
N ARG A 52 -14.89 -18.54 -22.17
CA ARG A 52 -13.57 -19.17 -21.97
C ARG A 52 -13.25 -20.29 -22.95
N VAL A 53 -14.26 -21.05 -23.39
CA VAL A 53 -14.11 -22.25 -24.20
C VAL A 53 -14.61 -22.00 -25.62
N ASP A 54 -15.77 -21.33 -25.77
CA ASP A 54 -16.40 -21.14 -27.08
C ASP A 54 -16.04 -19.79 -27.73
N GLY A 55 -15.21 -18.96 -27.06
CA GLY A 55 -14.64 -17.72 -27.62
C GLY A 55 -15.61 -16.54 -27.78
N ALA A 56 -16.80 -16.61 -27.20
CA ALA A 56 -17.80 -15.54 -27.31
C ALA A 56 -17.34 -14.25 -26.61
N SER A 57 -17.82 -13.08 -27.07
CA SER A 57 -17.52 -11.84 -26.35
C SER A 57 -18.25 -11.77 -25.00
N LYS A 58 -17.64 -11.11 -24.01
CA LYS A 58 -18.25 -10.94 -22.66
C LYS A 58 -19.61 -10.24 -22.70
N ALA A 59 -19.82 -9.35 -23.67
CA ALA A 59 -21.08 -8.63 -23.85
C ALA A 59 -22.17 -9.53 -24.44
N GLU A 60 -21.84 -10.33 -25.45
CA GLU A 60 -22.75 -11.30 -26.07
C GLU A 60 -23.13 -12.39 -25.07
N ALA A 61 -22.17 -12.95 -24.32
CA ALA A 61 -22.44 -13.96 -23.31
C ALA A 61 -23.36 -13.42 -22.20
N ALA A 62 -23.11 -12.21 -21.69
CA ALA A 62 -23.99 -11.62 -20.69
C ALA A 62 -25.44 -11.46 -21.22
N ALA A 63 -25.60 -10.98 -22.46
CA ALA A 63 -26.90 -10.82 -23.09
C ALA A 63 -27.61 -12.16 -23.36
N LEU A 64 -26.87 -13.17 -23.83
CA LEU A 64 -27.40 -14.52 -24.14
C LEU A 64 -27.93 -15.23 -22.90
N PHE A 65 -27.30 -15.02 -21.75
CA PHE A 65 -27.69 -15.62 -20.47
C PHE A 65 -28.57 -14.71 -19.60
N GLY A 66 -29.06 -13.59 -20.14
CA GLY A 66 -30.00 -12.71 -19.44
C GLY A 66 -29.39 -11.94 -18.25
N MET A 67 -28.07 -11.76 -18.23
CA MET A 67 -27.31 -11.12 -17.16
C MET A 67 -26.68 -9.79 -17.60
N SER A 68 -26.28 -8.98 -16.61
CA SER A 68 -25.57 -7.72 -16.90
C SER A 68 -24.07 -7.94 -17.05
N ARG A 69 -23.37 -7.07 -17.81
CA ARG A 69 -21.90 -7.07 -17.90
C ARG A 69 -21.23 -7.01 -16.51
N PRO A 70 -21.66 -6.15 -15.56
CA PRO A 70 -21.16 -6.18 -14.19
C PRO A 70 -21.32 -7.54 -13.50
N THR A 71 -22.46 -8.21 -13.68
CA THR A 71 -22.71 -9.56 -13.13
C THR A 71 -21.74 -10.58 -13.71
N PHE A 72 -21.43 -10.49 -15.01
CA PHE A 72 -20.41 -11.33 -15.64
C PHE A 72 -19.04 -11.16 -14.97
N TYR A 73 -18.53 -9.94 -14.84
CA TYR A 73 -17.22 -9.70 -14.24
C TYR A 73 -17.16 -10.12 -12.75
N GLN A 74 -18.27 -9.94 -12.02
CA GLN A 74 -18.38 -10.42 -10.64
C GLN A 74 -18.34 -11.95 -10.56
N ALA A 75 -19.05 -12.64 -11.45
CA ALA A 75 -19.05 -14.10 -11.53
C ALA A 75 -17.67 -14.63 -11.97
N GLU A 76 -17.02 -14.00 -12.95
CA GLU A 76 -15.68 -14.36 -13.43
C GLU A 76 -14.64 -14.27 -12.32
N SER A 77 -14.64 -13.15 -11.59
CA SER A 77 -13.75 -12.94 -10.44
C SER A 77 -14.02 -13.92 -9.30
N ALA A 78 -15.30 -14.18 -8.98
CA ALA A 78 -15.67 -15.10 -7.91
C ALA A 78 -15.33 -16.55 -8.25
N PHE A 79 -15.56 -16.98 -9.50
CA PHE A 79 -15.22 -18.31 -9.99
C PHE A 79 -13.71 -18.54 -10.02
N ALA A 80 -12.92 -17.55 -10.44
CA ALA A 80 -11.46 -17.65 -10.46
C ALA A 80 -10.85 -17.84 -9.04
N ARG A 81 -11.53 -17.33 -8.01
CA ARG A 81 -11.08 -17.43 -6.60
C ARG A 81 -11.57 -18.70 -5.89
N GLU A 82 -12.84 -19.02 -6.05
CA GLU A 82 -13.57 -19.97 -5.19
C GLU A 82 -14.18 -21.14 -5.99
N GLY A 83 -13.94 -21.23 -7.30
CA GLY A 83 -14.53 -22.26 -8.17
C GLY A 83 -16.05 -22.16 -8.28
N LEU A 84 -16.73 -23.30 -8.50
CA LEU A 84 -18.20 -23.37 -8.55
C LEU A 84 -18.90 -22.77 -7.30
N PRO A 85 -18.43 -23.00 -6.06
CA PRO A 85 -18.97 -22.34 -4.85
C PRO A 85 -18.98 -20.81 -4.93
N GLY A 86 -18.01 -20.20 -5.62
CA GLY A 86 -17.92 -18.74 -5.78
C GLY A 86 -19.10 -18.11 -6.52
N LEU A 87 -19.88 -18.92 -7.28
CA LEU A 87 -21.02 -18.45 -8.04
C LEU A 87 -22.31 -18.30 -7.21
N LEU A 88 -22.30 -18.74 -5.94
CA LEU A 88 -23.43 -18.64 -5.03
C LEU A 88 -23.79 -17.17 -4.70
N PRO A 89 -25.09 -16.83 -4.56
CA PRO A 89 -25.50 -15.50 -4.12
C PRO A 89 -24.99 -15.19 -2.70
N LYS A 90 -24.21 -14.11 -2.55
CA LYS A 90 -23.81 -13.59 -1.23
C LYS A 90 -24.92 -12.69 -0.67
N GLN A 91 -25.29 -12.82 0.61
CA GLN A 91 -26.32 -11.97 1.22
C GLN A 91 -25.92 -10.48 1.17
N ARG A 92 -26.87 -9.60 0.80
CA ARG A 92 -26.67 -8.14 0.75
C ARG A 92 -27.16 -7.49 2.05
N GLY A 93 -26.30 -6.70 2.70
CA GLY A 93 -26.60 -5.92 3.90
C GLY A 93 -25.35 -5.65 4.75
N PRO A 94 -25.41 -4.73 5.73
CA PRO A 94 -24.30 -4.46 6.64
C PRO A 94 -23.90 -5.74 7.37
N LYS A 95 -22.60 -6.06 7.34
CA LYS A 95 -22.03 -7.34 7.80
C LYS A 95 -21.96 -7.50 9.33
N GLY A 96 -22.74 -6.72 10.09
CA GLY A 96 -22.77 -6.79 11.55
C GLY A 96 -23.70 -5.76 12.18
N ALA A 97 -24.24 -6.08 13.35
CA ALA A 97 -25.02 -5.14 14.16
C ALA A 97 -24.06 -4.22 14.94
N HIS A 98 -23.89 -2.97 14.51
CA HIS A 98 -22.93 -2.03 15.10
C HIS A 98 -23.23 -1.64 16.56
N LYS A 99 -24.49 -1.69 17.00
CA LYS A 99 -24.91 -1.34 18.38
C LYS A 99 -25.18 -2.56 19.27
N LEU A 100 -25.47 -3.72 18.70
CA LEU A 100 -25.66 -4.98 19.42
C LEU A 100 -24.44 -5.86 19.20
N ASN A 101 -23.31 -5.40 19.74
CA ASN A 101 -22.06 -6.16 19.71
C ASN A 101 -22.13 -7.34 20.69
N SER A 102 -21.10 -8.19 20.68
CA SER A 102 -21.06 -9.40 21.52
C SER A 102 -21.20 -9.11 23.01
N VAL A 103 -20.69 -7.98 23.50
CA VAL A 103 -20.77 -7.56 24.91
C VAL A 103 -22.22 -7.22 25.29
N VAL A 104 -22.88 -6.40 24.46
CA VAL A 104 -24.29 -6.01 24.69
C VAL A 104 -25.22 -7.22 24.54
N MET A 105 -24.93 -8.14 23.61
CA MET A 105 -25.69 -9.38 23.46
C MET A 105 -25.50 -10.33 24.64
N ALA A 106 -24.29 -10.46 25.18
CA ALA A 106 -24.03 -11.27 26.39
C ALA A 106 -24.79 -10.72 27.60
N PHE A 107 -24.80 -9.40 27.79
CA PHE A 107 -25.59 -8.75 28.85
C PHE A 107 -27.11 -8.99 28.69
N ILE A 108 -27.64 -8.84 27.48
CA ILE A 108 -29.06 -9.12 27.19
C ILE A 108 -29.40 -10.60 27.46
N GLU A 109 -28.50 -11.51 27.12
CA GLU A 109 -28.68 -12.95 27.32
C GLU A 109 -28.63 -13.36 28.79
N GLU A 110 -27.70 -12.80 29.57
CA GLU A 110 -27.62 -12.99 31.02
C GLU A 110 -28.91 -12.52 31.71
N ARG A 111 -29.46 -11.38 31.31
CA ARG A 111 -30.72 -10.86 31.85
C ARG A 111 -31.94 -11.70 31.48
N LEU A 112 -31.98 -12.22 30.25
CA LEU A 112 -33.02 -13.17 29.83
C LEU A 112 -32.91 -14.54 30.53
N GLN A 113 -31.71 -14.94 30.96
CA GLN A 113 -31.52 -16.15 31.77
C GLN A 113 -31.98 -15.96 33.22
N GLN A 114 -31.80 -14.75 33.77
CA GLN A 114 -32.25 -14.40 35.12
C GLN A 114 -33.77 -14.17 35.18
N ASP A 115 -34.37 -13.55 34.17
CA ASP A 115 -35.81 -13.37 34.03
C ASP A 115 -36.26 -13.58 32.58
N SER A 116 -36.82 -14.75 32.31
CA SER A 116 -37.30 -15.14 30.97
C SER A 116 -38.51 -14.34 30.47
N SER A 117 -39.16 -13.53 31.32
CA SER A 117 -40.36 -12.75 31.00
C SER A 117 -40.08 -11.29 30.62
N ILE A 118 -38.82 -10.85 30.75
CA ILE A 118 -38.42 -9.46 30.49
C ILE A 118 -38.62 -9.07 29.02
N ARG A 119 -39.32 -7.95 28.79
CA ARG A 119 -39.63 -7.47 27.43
C ARG A 119 -38.48 -6.67 26.85
N ALA A 120 -38.34 -6.67 25.52
CA ALA A 120 -37.29 -5.95 24.79
C ALA A 120 -37.21 -4.44 25.11
N ARG A 121 -38.31 -3.82 25.55
CA ARG A 121 -38.33 -2.42 25.99
C ARG A 121 -37.63 -2.19 27.33
N ALA A 122 -37.81 -3.12 28.28
CA ALA A 122 -37.12 -3.06 29.57
C ALA A 122 -35.63 -3.38 29.40
N LEU A 123 -35.29 -4.38 28.58
CA LEU A 123 -33.90 -4.69 28.21
C LEU A 123 -33.18 -3.50 27.56
N ALA A 124 -33.87 -2.73 26.71
CA ALA A 124 -33.30 -1.52 26.11
C ALA A 124 -32.98 -0.43 27.16
N GLN A 125 -33.85 -0.26 28.16
CA GLN A 125 -33.62 0.67 29.27
C GLN A 125 -32.47 0.20 30.17
N GLU A 126 -32.37 -1.09 30.44
CA GLU A 126 -31.25 -1.65 31.21
C GLU A 126 -29.91 -1.52 30.47
N VAL A 127 -29.89 -1.75 29.15
CA VAL A 127 -28.69 -1.54 28.33
C VAL A 127 -28.28 -0.05 28.32
N GLU A 128 -29.23 0.88 28.26
CA GLU A 128 -28.94 2.31 28.35
C GLU A 128 -28.43 2.71 29.75
N THR A 129 -28.95 2.10 30.80
CA THR A 129 -28.58 2.41 32.20
C THR A 129 -27.21 1.81 32.58
N TRP A 130 -26.93 0.58 32.15
CA TRP A 130 -25.73 -0.15 32.58
C TRP A 130 -24.54 -0.05 31.60
N LEU A 131 -24.81 0.21 30.31
CA LEU A 131 -23.79 0.25 29.27
C LEU A 131 -23.73 1.62 28.56
N GLU A 132 -24.49 2.62 29.04
CA GLU A 132 -24.60 3.97 28.46
C GLU A 132 -24.89 3.97 26.95
N LEU A 133 -25.57 2.92 26.47
CA LEU A 133 -25.75 2.69 25.04
C LEU A 133 -27.24 2.67 24.67
N SER A 134 -27.69 3.69 23.93
CA SER A 134 -29.07 3.75 23.47
C SER A 134 -29.33 2.78 22.30
N VAL A 135 -30.10 1.72 22.59
CA VAL A 135 -30.49 0.67 21.64
C VAL A 135 -32.01 0.59 21.53
N HIS A 136 -32.54 0.61 20.29
CA HIS A 136 -33.98 0.53 20.08
C HIS A 136 -34.52 -0.89 20.37
N PRO A 137 -35.66 -1.06 21.07
CA PRO A 137 -36.23 -2.38 21.44
C PRO A 137 -36.37 -3.35 20.26
N ARG A 138 -36.86 -2.84 19.12
CA ARG A 138 -36.99 -3.60 17.86
C ARG A 138 -35.67 -4.16 17.32
N SER A 139 -34.52 -3.59 17.70
CA SER A 139 -33.20 -4.11 17.33
C SER A 139 -32.85 -5.35 18.16
N ILE A 140 -33.21 -5.36 19.44
CA ILE A 140 -33.03 -6.49 20.37
C ILE A 140 -33.89 -7.66 19.91
N GLU A 141 -35.17 -7.42 19.59
CA GLU A 141 -36.07 -8.44 19.05
C GLU A 141 -35.53 -9.09 17.78
N ARG A 142 -34.99 -8.29 16.85
CA ARG A 142 -34.41 -8.79 15.59
C ARG A 142 -33.12 -9.58 15.81
N ALA A 143 -32.32 -9.21 16.81
CA ALA A 143 -31.09 -9.93 17.14
C ALA A 143 -31.39 -11.31 17.74
N LEU A 144 -32.36 -11.39 18.66
CA LEU A 144 -32.81 -12.66 19.25
C LEU A 144 -33.45 -13.58 18.21
N ALA A 145 -34.27 -13.03 17.30
CA ALA A 145 -34.87 -13.79 16.20
C ALA A 145 -33.83 -14.32 15.19
N ARG A 146 -32.76 -13.56 14.91
CA ARG A 146 -31.67 -14.02 14.05
C ARG A 146 -30.91 -15.20 14.66
N LYS A 147 -30.60 -15.16 15.96
CA LYS A 147 -29.88 -16.25 16.66
C LYS A 147 -30.67 -17.56 16.59
N LYS A 148 -31.99 -17.50 16.77
CA LYS A 148 -32.87 -18.68 16.66
C LYS A 148 -32.83 -19.30 15.26
N LYS A 149 -32.66 -18.49 14.20
CA LYS A 149 -32.58 -18.94 12.81
C LYS A 149 -31.20 -19.49 12.39
N THR A 150 -30.11 -19.04 13.03
CA THR A 150 -28.74 -19.50 12.72
C THR A 150 -28.42 -20.88 13.30
N VAL A 151 -29.17 -21.33 14.32
CA VAL A 151 -28.96 -22.63 14.98
C VAL A 151 -29.64 -23.78 14.22
N GLU A 152 -30.68 -23.51 13.42
CA GLU A 152 -31.50 -24.57 12.80
C GLU A 152 -31.23 -24.84 11.31
N ASP A 153 -30.66 -23.91 10.51
CA ASP A 153 -30.54 -24.10 9.05
C ASP A 153 -29.20 -23.61 8.43
N SER A 154 -28.19 -24.49 8.33
CA SER A 154 -27.06 -24.28 7.41
C SER A 154 -26.46 -25.61 6.93
N PRO A 155 -26.82 -26.10 5.73
CA PRO A 155 -26.17 -27.26 5.15
C PRO A 155 -24.83 -26.87 4.50
N GLN A 156 -23.71 -27.27 5.12
CA GLN A 156 -22.37 -27.24 4.53
C GLN A 156 -22.09 -28.58 3.83
N PHE A 157 -22.12 -28.61 2.48
CA PHE A 157 -21.70 -29.77 1.69
C PHE A 157 -20.41 -29.43 0.91
N PRO A 158 -19.25 -30.00 1.26
CA PRO A 158 -18.01 -29.77 0.51
C PRO A 158 -18.07 -30.48 -0.85
N LEU A 159 -17.86 -29.73 -1.94
CA LEU A 159 -17.75 -30.26 -3.30
C LEU A 159 -16.37 -30.95 -3.50
N PRO A 160 -16.31 -32.15 -4.11
CA PRO A 160 -15.05 -32.78 -4.51
C PRO A 160 -14.26 -31.92 -5.51
N SER A 161 -12.93 -31.96 -5.46
CA SER A 161 -12.05 -31.24 -6.41
C SER A 161 -12.26 -31.66 -7.87
N SER A 162 -12.77 -32.87 -8.11
CA SER A 162 -13.11 -33.42 -9.43
C SER A 162 -14.51 -33.04 -9.94
N ALA A 163 -15.34 -32.34 -9.16
CA ALA A 163 -16.74 -32.07 -9.50
C ALA A 163 -16.92 -31.30 -10.82
N LEU A 164 -16.02 -30.35 -11.10
CA LEU A 164 -16.06 -29.57 -12.34
C LEU A 164 -15.69 -30.44 -13.56
N ALA A 165 -14.67 -31.30 -13.42
CA ALA A 165 -14.29 -32.24 -14.47
C ALA A 165 -15.41 -33.24 -14.76
N HIS A 166 -16.07 -33.72 -13.71
CA HIS A 166 -17.25 -34.60 -13.84
C HIS A 166 -18.40 -33.91 -14.57
N TYR A 167 -18.67 -32.64 -14.26
CA TYR A 167 -19.68 -31.85 -14.99
C TYR A 167 -19.35 -31.71 -16.48
N GLU A 168 -18.09 -31.42 -16.84
CA GLU A 168 -17.69 -31.30 -18.25
C GLU A 168 -17.83 -32.63 -19.01
N VAL A 169 -17.56 -33.78 -18.38
CA VAL A 169 -17.83 -35.10 -18.98
C VAL A 169 -19.33 -35.30 -19.22
N LEU A 170 -20.17 -35.07 -18.19
CA LEU A 170 -21.63 -35.19 -18.32
C LEU A 170 -22.21 -34.25 -19.40
N ARG A 171 -21.64 -33.05 -19.53
CA ARG A 171 -22.01 -32.05 -20.54
C ARG A 171 -21.58 -32.46 -21.94
N ALA A 172 -20.37 -33.00 -22.11
CA ALA A 172 -19.86 -33.48 -23.38
C ALA A 172 -20.65 -34.69 -23.90
N ASP A 173 -21.00 -35.63 -23.02
CA ASP A 173 -21.79 -36.83 -23.35
C ASP A 173 -23.22 -36.52 -23.80
N LEU A 174 -23.77 -35.36 -23.42
CA LEU A 174 -25.12 -34.91 -23.81
C LEU A 174 -25.14 -34.06 -25.07
N LEU A 175 -24.07 -33.31 -25.33
CA LEU A 175 -23.92 -32.52 -26.55
C LEU A 175 -23.36 -33.35 -27.71
N GLY A 176 -22.63 -34.43 -27.42
CA GLY A 176 -22.30 -35.51 -28.34
C GLY A 176 -23.36 -36.62 -28.29
N ALA A 177 -23.52 -37.40 -29.35
CA ALA A 177 -24.50 -38.51 -29.41
C ALA A 177 -24.04 -39.76 -28.59
N GLY A 178 -23.54 -39.57 -27.37
CA GLY A 178 -23.00 -40.63 -26.50
C GLY A 178 -24.03 -41.25 -25.55
N PRO A 179 -23.70 -42.39 -24.89
CA PRO A 179 -24.61 -43.09 -23.99
C PRO A 179 -24.97 -42.26 -22.75
N LYS A 180 -26.26 -42.18 -22.42
CA LYS A 180 -26.81 -41.42 -21.29
C LYS A 180 -26.32 -42.00 -19.95
N SER A 181 -25.44 -41.29 -19.26
CA SER A 181 -24.94 -41.67 -17.92
C SER A 181 -25.96 -41.43 -16.80
N GLU A 182 -25.98 -42.27 -15.77
CA GLU A 182 -26.83 -42.13 -14.56
C GLU A 182 -26.62 -40.79 -13.80
N GLY A 183 -25.53 -40.08 -14.10
CA GLY A 183 -25.17 -38.79 -13.53
C GLY A 183 -26.18 -37.66 -13.77
N HIS A 184 -27.02 -37.76 -14.80
CA HIS A 184 -27.92 -36.67 -15.18
C HIS A 184 -29.11 -36.49 -14.23
N ALA A 185 -29.57 -37.54 -13.55
CA ALA A 185 -30.76 -37.50 -12.70
C ALA A 185 -30.56 -36.65 -11.42
N ALA A 186 -29.38 -36.69 -10.80
CA ALA A 186 -29.13 -35.95 -9.57
C ALA A 186 -29.00 -34.44 -9.80
N ILE A 187 -28.34 -34.01 -10.88
CA ILE A 187 -28.29 -32.59 -11.29
C ILE A 187 -29.70 -32.10 -11.67
N ARG A 188 -30.47 -32.94 -12.37
CA ARG A 188 -31.87 -32.65 -12.72
C ARG A 188 -32.77 -32.45 -11.49
N PHE A 189 -32.50 -33.09 -10.36
CA PHE A 189 -33.37 -33.00 -9.18
C PHE A 189 -32.86 -32.03 -8.10
N HIS A 190 -31.55 -31.93 -7.92
CA HIS A 190 -30.93 -31.17 -6.83
C HIS A 190 -30.25 -29.86 -7.27
N GLY A 191 -30.14 -29.60 -8.57
CA GLY A 191 -29.33 -28.52 -9.12
C GLY A 191 -27.85 -28.91 -9.25
N LEU A 192 -27.08 -28.15 -10.02
CA LEU A 192 -25.68 -28.41 -10.39
C LEU A 192 -24.80 -28.67 -9.17
N LEU A 193 -24.83 -27.74 -8.21
CA LEU A 193 -23.92 -27.79 -7.05
C LEU A 193 -24.21 -29.00 -6.16
N HIS A 194 -25.48 -29.28 -5.90
CA HIS A 194 -25.87 -30.36 -4.98
C HIS A 194 -25.94 -31.72 -5.68
N GLY A 195 -26.24 -31.77 -6.98
CA GLY A 195 -26.19 -32.98 -7.79
C GLY A 195 -24.78 -33.53 -7.94
N LEU A 196 -23.79 -32.65 -8.16
CA LEU A 196 -22.37 -33.02 -8.20
C LEU A 196 -21.81 -33.43 -6.83
N ALA A 197 -22.37 -32.91 -5.74
CA ALA A 197 -21.99 -33.31 -4.38
C ALA A 197 -22.53 -34.70 -3.98
N ILE A 198 -23.67 -35.11 -4.54
CA ILE A 198 -24.27 -36.43 -4.31
C ILE A 198 -23.53 -37.53 -5.11
N GLN A 199 -22.96 -37.19 -6.26
CA GLN A 199 -22.25 -38.15 -7.12
C GLN A 199 -20.81 -38.34 -6.70
N ARG A 200 -20.49 -39.49 -6.11
CA ARG A 200 -19.10 -39.93 -5.95
C ARG A 200 -18.61 -40.46 -7.30
N PRO A 201 -17.53 -39.93 -7.89
CA PRO A 201 -16.98 -40.50 -9.10
C PRO A 201 -16.42 -41.89 -8.81
N ASP A 202 -16.86 -42.88 -9.59
CA ASP A 202 -16.37 -44.26 -9.56
C ASP A 202 -14.92 -44.28 -10.07
N ALA A 203 -13.99 -44.75 -9.25
CA ALA A 203 -12.54 -44.60 -9.42
C ALA A 203 -11.91 -45.65 -10.37
N SER A 204 -12.60 -46.04 -11.45
CA SER A 204 -12.22 -47.21 -12.27
C SER A 204 -11.74 -46.92 -13.70
N ARG A 205 -11.50 -45.66 -14.10
CA ARG A 205 -11.07 -45.35 -15.49
C ARG A 205 -10.06 -44.20 -15.62
N ILE A 206 -8.85 -44.33 -15.06
CA ILE A 206 -7.63 -43.66 -15.57
C ILE A 206 -6.43 -44.59 -15.30
N GLU A 207 -5.90 -45.26 -16.32
CA GLU A 207 -4.68 -46.08 -16.25
C GLU A 207 -3.44 -45.29 -16.71
N ALA A 208 -2.37 -45.31 -15.90
CA ALA A 208 -0.97 -45.07 -16.28
C ALA A 208 -0.04 -45.61 -15.14
N PRO A 209 1.24 -45.96 -15.42
CA PRO A 209 1.77 -47.31 -15.19
C PRO A 209 2.33 -47.59 -13.79
N ALA A 210 2.34 -48.88 -13.47
CA ALA A 210 2.67 -49.47 -12.19
C ALA A 210 4.14 -49.27 -11.76
N SER A 211 4.31 -48.75 -10.54
CA SER A 211 5.50 -48.92 -9.71
C SER A 211 5.09 -49.81 -8.53
N THR A 212 5.49 -51.07 -8.58
CA THR A 212 5.24 -52.09 -7.56
C THR A 212 6.05 -51.82 -6.29
N VAL A 213 5.36 -51.43 -5.22
CA VAL A 213 5.82 -51.59 -3.82
C VAL A 213 4.65 -52.21 -3.06
N PRO A 214 4.83 -53.31 -2.30
CA PRO A 214 3.71 -54.02 -1.70
C PRO A 214 3.14 -53.22 -0.54
N ALA A 215 1.90 -52.75 -0.68
CA ALA A 215 1.14 -52.14 0.40
C ALA A 215 0.63 -53.23 1.35
N SER A 216 1.04 -53.10 2.61
CA SER A 216 0.54 -53.86 3.75
C SER A 216 -0.97 -53.67 3.91
N ASN A 217 -1.62 -54.79 4.23
CA ASN A 217 -3.05 -54.97 4.48
C ASN A 217 -3.79 -53.78 5.12
N SER A 218 -4.90 -53.41 4.48
CA SER A 218 -5.92 -52.51 5.00
C SER A 218 -6.61 -53.10 6.23
N VAL A 219 -6.46 -52.45 7.38
CA VAL A 219 -7.32 -52.67 8.54
C VAL A 219 -8.52 -51.73 8.44
N ARG A 220 -9.67 -52.27 8.01
CA ARG A 220 -10.98 -51.70 8.33
C ARG A 220 -11.41 -52.28 9.67
N ASP A 221 -10.98 -51.64 10.76
CA ASP A 221 -11.62 -51.81 12.07
C ASP A 221 -11.34 -50.60 12.96
N ASN A 222 -12.23 -49.59 12.91
CA ASN A 222 -12.14 -48.39 13.77
C ASN A 222 -12.38 -48.72 15.26
N GLY A 223 -12.85 -49.92 15.62
CA GLY A 223 -13.03 -50.35 17.01
C GLY A 223 -11.72 -50.86 17.66
N ALA A 224 -10.83 -51.46 16.88
CA ALA A 224 -9.57 -52.02 17.37
C ALA A 224 -8.51 -50.92 17.63
N LEU A 225 -8.47 -49.89 16.78
CA LEU A 225 -7.55 -48.73 16.94
C LEU A 225 -7.82 -47.92 18.21
N VAL A 226 -9.09 -47.74 18.59
CA VAL A 226 -9.49 -47.06 19.83
C VAL A 226 -9.03 -47.86 21.06
N ARG A 227 -9.05 -49.20 21.01
CA ARG A 227 -8.53 -50.07 22.08
C ARG A 227 -7.01 -50.11 22.15
N VAL A 228 -6.29 -49.96 21.03
CA VAL A 228 -4.82 -49.93 21.02
C VAL A 228 -4.27 -48.55 21.42
N LEU A 229 -4.94 -47.46 21.05
CA LEU A 229 -4.60 -46.09 21.48
C LEU A 229 -4.94 -45.82 22.95
N ALA A 230 -5.93 -46.52 23.51
CA ALA A 230 -6.25 -46.50 24.94
C ALA A 230 -5.11 -47.07 25.83
N ASN A 231 -4.07 -47.71 25.26
CA ASN A 231 -2.92 -48.18 26.04
C ASN A 231 -1.87 -47.09 26.36
N LEU A 232 -1.87 -45.95 25.66
CA LEU A 232 -0.95 -44.83 25.95
C LEU A 232 -1.51 -43.90 27.04
N VAL A 233 -2.84 -43.76 27.11
CA VAL A 233 -3.52 -42.96 28.13
C VAL A 233 -3.72 -43.79 29.39
N THR A 234 -2.88 -43.56 30.39
CA THR A 234 -2.95 -44.26 31.67
C THR A 234 -3.89 -43.55 32.64
N ALA A 235 -4.27 -44.23 33.73
CA ALA A 235 -4.98 -43.60 34.83
C ALA A 235 -4.22 -42.41 35.44
N GLU A 236 -2.88 -42.40 35.34
CA GLU A 236 -2.05 -41.28 35.78
C GLU A 236 -2.26 -40.03 34.92
N HIS A 237 -2.37 -40.21 33.59
CA HIS A 237 -2.66 -39.11 32.68
C HIS A 237 -4.06 -38.53 32.94
N LEU A 238 -5.06 -39.38 33.19
CA LEU A 238 -6.45 -38.96 33.46
C LEU A 238 -6.65 -38.29 34.82
N ARG A 239 -5.73 -38.50 35.78
CA ARG A 239 -5.74 -37.79 37.08
C ARG A 239 -5.42 -36.30 36.93
N ARG A 240 -4.72 -35.94 35.86
CA ARG A 240 -4.23 -34.58 35.53
C ARG A 240 -5.11 -33.95 34.45
N ASP A 241 -4.97 -32.65 34.24
CA ASP A 241 -5.84 -31.91 33.34
C ASP A 241 -5.42 -32.03 31.87
N ALA A 242 -6.37 -31.87 30.95
CA ALA A 242 -6.12 -31.83 29.51
C ALA A 242 -6.11 -30.39 29.02
N PHE A 243 -5.09 -30.00 28.27
CA PHE A 243 -4.96 -28.64 27.75
C PHE A 243 -5.08 -28.63 26.22
N LEU A 244 -6.08 -27.93 25.71
CA LEU A 244 -6.25 -27.68 24.28
C LEU A 244 -5.73 -26.28 23.94
N TYR A 245 -4.66 -26.20 23.16
CA TYR A 245 -4.14 -24.91 22.69
C TYR A 245 -4.68 -24.57 21.31
N VAL A 246 -5.41 -23.45 21.24
CA VAL A 246 -6.01 -22.94 20.00
C VAL A 246 -5.26 -21.71 19.53
N ARG A 247 -4.91 -21.66 18.25
CA ARG A 247 -4.18 -20.55 17.66
C ARG A 247 -4.57 -20.24 16.23
N GLN A 248 -4.64 -18.93 15.93
CA GLN A 248 -4.80 -18.41 14.58
C GLN A 248 -3.87 -17.23 14.28
N SER A 249 -3.37 -17.16 13.05
CA SER A 249 -2.26 -16.30 12.65
C SER A 249 -2.60 -14.83 12.35
N SER A 250 -3.87 -14.39 12.45
CA SER A 250 -4.22 -12.96 12.39
C SER A 250 -5.70 -12.72 12.74
N LEU A 251 -6.03 -11.53 13.27
CA LEU A 251 -7.42 -11.08 13.49
C LEU A 251 -8.30 -11.26 12.25
N ARG A 252 -7.74 -11.06 11.05
CA ARG A 252 -8.47 -11.22 9.78
C ARG A 252 -8.81 -12.69 9.48
N GLN A 253 -7.92 -13.63 9.81
CA GLN A 253 -8.18 -15.06 9.65
C GLN A 253 -9.21 -15.59 10.66
N VAL A 254 -9.32 -14.99 11.84
CA VAL A 254 -10.38 -15.30 12.83
C VAL A 254 -11.78 -15.02 12.27
N PHE A 255 -11.92 -13.97 11.46
CA PHE A 255 -13.19 -13.63 10.80
C PHE A 255 -13.45 -14.39 9.49
N GLU A 256 -12.40 -14.68 8.71
CA GLU A 256 -12.54 -15.23 7.35
C GLU A 256 -12.42 -16.78 7.29
N ASN A 257 -11.73 -17.43 8.24
CA ASN A 257 -11.44 -18.87 8.24
C ASN A 257 -12.06 -19.62 9.44
N THR A 258 -13.38 -19.52 9.60
CA THR A 258 -14.12 -20.13 10.72
C THR A 258 -13.97 -21.66 10.79
N GLU A 259 -13.77 -22.35 9.66
CA GLU A 259 -13.58 -23.81 9.62
C GLU A 259 -12.29 -24.28 10.31
N SER A 260 -11.19 -23.53 10.17
CA SER A 260 -9.95 -23.85 10.89
C SER A 260 -10.09 -23.66 12.39
N THR A 261 -10.86 -22.64 12.82
CA THR A 261 -11.21 -22.42 14.22
C THR A 261 -12.00 -23.61 14.75
N LYS A 262 -13.09 -23.98 14.07
CA LYS A 262 -13.93 -25.11 14.44
C LYS A 262 -13.15 -26.41 14.58
N ARG A 263 -12.24 -26.72 13.64
CA ARG A 263 -11.39 -27.92 13.71
C ARG A 263 -10.49 -27.94 14.94
N GLN A 264 -9.95 -26.80 15.34
CA GLN A 264 -9.13 -26.71 16.55
C GLN A 264 -9.96 -26.92 17.81
N TYR A 265 -11.13 -26.30 17.92
CA TYR A 265 -12.03 -26.54 19.06
C TYR A 265 -12.60 -27.96 19.08
N ALA A 266 -12.79 -28.60 17.92
CA ALA A 266 -13.26 -29.99 17.82
C ALA A 266 -12.28 -31.02 18.41
N LEU A 267 -11.00 -30.67 18.65
CA LEU A 267 -10.06 -31.52 19.37
C LEU A 267 -10.46 -31.74 20.84
N ARG A 268 -11.33 -30.88 21.39
CA ARG A 268 -11.95 -31.11 22.70
C ARG A 268 -12.71 -32.44 22.73
N ASP A 269 -13.44 -32.77 21.66
CA ASP A 269 -14.21 -34.00 21.58
C ASP A 269 -13.30 -35.24 21.58
N ARG A 270 -12.08 -35.08 21.08
CA ARG A 270 -11.03 -36.10 21.13
C ARG A 270 -10.54 -36.33 22.57
N ALA A 271 -10.32 -35.27 23.35
CA ALA A 271 -9.96 -35.40 24.78
C ALA A 271 -11.07 -36.10 25.59
N VAL A 272 -12.34 -35.78 25.32
CA VAL A 272 -13.49 -36.47 25.93
C VAL A 272 -13.51 -37.96 25.55
N THR A 273 -13.28 -38.27 24.27
CA THR A 273 -13.23 -39.66 23.77
C THR A 273 -12.07 -40.45 24.42
N LEU A 274 -10.98 -39.78 24.77
CA LEU A 274 -9.84 -40.37 25.46
C LEU A 274 -10.05 -40.56 26.97
N GLY A 275 -11.17 -40.10 27.52
CA GLY A 275 -11.57 -40.35 28.92
C GLY A 275 -11.41 -39.17 29.87
N TRP A 276 -11.02 -37.98 29.40
CA TRP A 276 -10.99 -36.79 30.26
C TRP A 276 -12.41 -36.26 30.52
N PRO A 277 -12.76 -35.96 31.79
CA PRO A 277 -14.01 -35.30 32.11
C PRO A 277 -14.00 -33.86 31.58
N VAL A 278 -15.15 -33.38 31.15
CA VAL A 278 -15.30 -32.11 30.44
C VAL A 278 -14.79 -30.91 31.26
N GLU A 279 -14.90 -31.01 32.59
CA GLU A 279 -14.51 -29.98 33.57
C GLU A 279 -13.00 -29.86 33.73
N ARG A 280 -12.22 -30.86 33.28
CA ARG A 280 -10.75 -30.88 33.34
C ARG A 280 -10.11 -30.63 31.97
N ILE A 281 -10.90 -30.21 30.98
CA ILE A 281 -10.40 -29.83 29.66
C ILE A 281 -10.33 -28.31 29.57
N HIS A 282 -9.12 -27.76 29.65
CA HIS A 282 -8.85 -26.33 29.58
C HIS A 282 -8.52 -25.91 28.16
N ILE A 283 -9.22 -24.89 27.66
CA ILE A 283 -8.96 -24.33 26.33
C ILE A 283 -8.13 -23.05 26.49
N VAL A 284 -6.96 -23.03 25.88
CA VAL A 284 -6.04 -21.89 25.90
C VAL A 284 -6.12 -21.19 24.54
N ASP A 285 -6.89 -20.11 24.47
CA ASP A 285 -7.14 -19.32 23.25
C ASP A 285 -6.82 -17.82 23.39
N ASN A 286 -6.21 -17.43 24.51
CA ASN A 286 -5.79 -16.05 24.80
C ASN A 286 -4.78 -15.49 23.78
N ASP A 287 -4.13 -16.33 22.98
CA ASP A 287 -3.17 -15.95 21.93
C ASP A 287 -3.82 -15.73 20.53
N LEU A 288 -5.16 -15.72 20.44
CA LEU A 288 -5.88 -15.53 19.17
C LEU A 288 -5.65 -14.12 18.58
N GLY A 289 -5.34 -14.06 17.27
CA GLY A 289 -5.28 -12.81 16.52
C GLY A 289 -3.96 -12.04 16.60
N MET A 290 -2.95 -12.55 17.31
CA MET A 290 -1.65 -11.88 17.46
C MET A 290 -0.69 -12.18 16.28
N SER A 291 -0.11 -11.14 15.70
CA SER A 291 0.83 -11.26 14.56
C SER A 291 2.24 -11.75 14.95
N GLY A 292 2.93 -12.35 13.97
CA GLY A 292 4.00 -13.37 14.11
C GLY A 292 5.38 -13.05 14.68
N SER A 293 5.69 -11.85 15.19
CA SER A 293 7.10 -11.41 15.22
C SER A 293 7.80 -11.26 16.58
N SER A 294 7.15 -11.40 17.73
CA SER A 294 7.81 -11.32 19.05
C SER A 294 7.24 -12.32 20.06
N ALA A 295 8.10 -12.75 21.01
CA ALA A 295 7.73 -13.59 22.16
C ALA A 295 7.06 -12.78 23.29
N GLU A 296 7.20 -11.45 23.29
CA GLU A 296 6.49 -10.55 24.21
C GLU A 296 4.98 -10.52 23.88
N GLY A 297 4.16 -10.92 24.86
CA GLY A 297 2.69 -10.94 24.79
C GLY A 297 2.04 -12.30 24.52
N ARG A 298 2.70 -13.44 24.80
CA ARG A 298 2.13 -14.79 24.61
C ARG A 298 1.75 -15.44 25.94
N ASP A 299 0.82 -14.83 26.63
CA ASP A 299 0.43 -15.25 27.98
C ASP A 299 -0.21 -16.64 27.95
N GLY A 300 -0.93 -17.01 26.88
CA GLY A 300 -1.55 -18.33 26.74
C GLY A 300 -0.53 -19.46 26.59
N PHE A 301 0.45 -19.32 25.69
CA PHE A 301 1.49 -20.34 25.52
C PHE A 301 2.40 -20.46 26.75
N GLN A 302 2.73 -19.34 27.40
CA GLN A 302 3.52 -19.37 28.64
C GLN A 302 2.78 -20.08 29.77
N HIS A 303 1.47 -19.84 29.89
CA HIS A 303 0.62 -20.56 30.83
C HIS A 303 0.62 -22.07 30.54
N LEU A 304 0.43 -22.48 29.29
CA LEU A 304 0.51 -23.91 28.90
C LEU A 304 1.85 -24.55 29.30
N VAL A 305 2.97 -23.89 28.99
CA VAL A 305 4.31 -24.39 29.33
C VAL A 305 4.48 -24.50 30.85
N ALA A 306 3.91 -23.59 31.64
CA ALA A 306 3.95 -23.64 33.09
C ALA A 306 3.15 -24.82 33.66
N GLU A 307 1.93 -25.07 33.14
CA GLU A 307 1.10 -26.21 33.57
C GLU A 307 1.75 -27.56 33.24
N VAL A 308 2.44 -27.65 32.09
CA VAL A 308 3.24 -28.83 31.75
C VAL A 308 4.44 -28.98 32.67
N ALA A 309 5.16 -27.89 32.96
CA ALA A 309 6.34 -27.91 33.83
C ALA A 309 6.01 -28.28 35.29
N ASN A 310 4.85 -27.85 35.78
CA ASN A 310 4.35 -28.19 37.12
C ASN A 310 3.75 -29.60 37.20
N GLY A 311 3.64 -30.31 36.08
CA GLY A 311 3.06 -31.66 36.02
C GLY A 311 1.54 -31.70 36.17
N HIS A 312 0.85 -30.57 36.01
CA HIS A 312 -0.62 -30.50 36.06
C HIS A 312 -1.29 -30.97 34.77
N ALA A 313 -0.56 -30.97 33.66
CA ALA A 313 -1.04 -31.44 32.37
C ALA A 313 -0.81 -32.95 32.18
N GLY A 314 -1.89 -33.70 31.98
CA GLY A 314 -1.86 -35.10 31.54
C GLY A 314 -1.71 -35.24 30.03
N ILE A 315 -2.25 -34.27 29.27
CA ILE A 315 -2.17 -34.24 27.81
C ILE A 315 -2.25 -32.80 27.28
N VAL A 316 -1.49 -32.51 26.23
CA VAL A 316 -1.57 -31.27 25.46
C VAL A 316 -2.08 -31.58 24.05
N LEU A 317 -3.17 -30.95 23.64
CA LEU A 317 -3.79 -31.11 22.34
C LEU A 317 -3.60 -29.86 21.48
N GLY A 318 -3.32 -30.07 20.19
CA GLY A 318 -3.30 -29.00 19.19
C GLY A 318 -3.36 -29.57 17.78
N LEU A 319 -3.93 -28.85 16.81
CA LEU A 319 -4.14 -29.38 15.46
C LEU A 319 -2.83 -29.71 14.74
N GLU A 320 -1.83 -28.84 14.88
CA GLU A 320 -0.47 -29.06 14.41
C GLU A 320 0.48 -28.65 15.54
N VAL A 321 0.84 -29.61 16.39
CA VAL A 321 1.54 -29.32 17.64
C VAL A 321 2.94 -28.70 17.39
N SER A 322 3.57 -29.06 16.27
CA SER A 322 4.82 -28.44 15.78
C SER A 322 4.67 -26.94 15.41
N ARG A 323 3.45 -26.44 15.17
CA ARG A 323 3.16 -25.02 14.85
C ARG A 323 2.79 -24.19 16.09
N LEU A 324 2.63 -24.83 17.25
CA LEU A 324 2.31 -24.16 18.52
C LEU A 324 3.44 -23.22 18.96
N ALA A 325 4.69 -23.61 18.71
CA ALA A 325 5.84 -22.75 18.93
C ALA A 325 6.25 -22.06 17.63
N ARG A 326 6.32 -20.71 17.64
CA ARG A 326 6.87 -19.92 16.52
C ARG A 326 8.39 -20.05 16.40
N ASN A 327 9.02 -20.56 17.45
CA ASN A 327 10.46 -20.73 17.61
C ASN A 327 10.72 -22.21 17.88
N ASN A 328 11.56 -22.83 17.06
CA ASN A 328 11.93 -24.24 17.22
C ASN A 328 12.53 -24.51 18.63
N ALA A 329 13.19 -23.52 19.23
CA ALA A 329 13.69 -23.61 20.60
C ALA A 329 12.57 -23.74 21.66
N ASP A 330 11.47 -23.01 21.52
CA ASP A 330 10.33 -23.08 22.45
C ASP A 330 9.56 -24.40 22.29
N TRP A 331 9.54 -24.95 21.06
CA TRP A 331 8.97 -26.27 20.78
C TRP A 331 9.77 -27.39 21.44
N HIS A 332 11.09 -27.37 21.25
CA HIS A 332 12.00 -28.33 21.89
C HIS A 332 11.94 -28.25 23.41
N ARG A 333 11.81 -27.04 23.98
CA ARG A 333 11.60 -26.87 25.43
C ARG A 333 10.32 -27.52 25.93
N LEU A 334 9.21 -27.41 25.18
CA LEU A 334 7.95 -28.07 25.54
C LEU A 334 8.07 -29.60 25.48
N ILE A 335 8.72 -30.14 24.45
CA ILE A 335 9.00 -31.59 24.34
C ILE A 335 9.83 -32.08 25.54
N GLU A 336 10.86 -31.32 25.91
CA GLU A 336 11.72 -31.66 27.04
C GLU A 336 10.96 -31.66 28.37
N LEU A 337 10.17 -30.61 28.63
CA LEU A 337 9.34 -30.53 29.83
C LEU A 337 8.29 -31.65 29.89
N ALA A 338 7.60 -31.91 28.78
CA ALA A 338 6.60 -32.97 28.70
C ALA A 338 7.21 -34.37 28.89
N SER A 339 8.45 -34.58 28.44
CA SER A 339 9.20 -35.82 28.69
C SER A 339 9.55 -36.00 30.16
N LEU A 340 9.86 -34.92 30.89
CA LEU A 340 10.18 -34.96 32.32
C LEU A 340 8.93 -35.17 33.18
N THR A 341 7.80 -34.58 32.78
CA THR A 341 6.55 -34.64 33.55
C THR A 341 5.60 -35.75 33.11
N GLN A 342 5.99 -36.56 32.12
CA GLN A 342 5.14 -37.62 31.53
C GLN A 342 3.82 -37.07 30.99
N THR A 343 3.87 -35.89 30.36
CA THR A 343 2.71 -35.29 29.69
C THR A 343 2.65 -35.77 28.25
N LEU A 344 1.49 -36.29 27.84
CA LEU A 344 1.27 -36.70 26.45
C LEU A 344 1.04 -35.51 25.52
N ILE A 345 1.38 -35.68 24.25
CA ILE A 345 1.14 -34.69 23.20
C ILE A 345 0.23 -35.31 22.15
N CYS A 346 -0.87 -34.65 21.79
CA CYS A 346 -1.80 -35.12 20.78
C CYS A 346 -1.96 -34.10 19.65
N ASP A 347 -1.83 -34.58 18.42
CA ASP A 347 -2.19 -33.85 17.21
C ASP A 347 -3.29 -34.57 16.41
N GLU A 348 -3.56 -34.11 15.18
CA GLU A 348 -4.51 -34.75 14.28
C GLU A 348 -4.10 -36.21 13.96
N ASP A 349 -2.80 -36.47 13.80
CA ASP A 349 -2.25 -37.76 13.38
C ASP A 349 -2.19 -38.78 14.51
N GLY A 350 -2.00 -38.36 15.77
CA GLY A 350 -1.81 -39.32 16.86
C GLY A 350 -1.56 -38.73 18.25
N ILE A 351 -1.33 -39.64 19.20
CA ILE A 351 -0.88 -39.34 20.56
C ILE A 351 0.58 -39.79 20.66
N TYR A 352 1.41 -38.95 21.26
CA TYR A 352 2.85 -39.13 21.40
C TYR A 352 3.24 -39.02 22.87
N ASP A 353 4.12 -39.91 23.29
CA ASP A 353 4.80 -39.85 24.58
C ASP A 353 6.23 -39.31 24.39
N PRO A 354 6.51 -38.05 24.76
CA PRO A 354 7.85 -37.47 24.63
C PRO A 354 8.95 -38.20 25.41
N GLY A 355 8.59 -39.04 26.39
CA GLY A 355 9.50 -39.92 27.11
C GLY A 355 9.99 -41.12 26.27
N GLN A 356 9.25 -41.49 25.21
CA GLN A 356 9.66 -42.54 24.29
C GLN A 356 10.55 -41.97 23.16
N PHE A 357 11.62 -42.70 22.86
CA PHE A 357 12.61 -42.28 21.86
C PHE A 357 12.00 -42.05 20.47
N ASN A 358 11.16 -42.97 19.98
CA ASN A 358 10.56 -42.90 18.66
C ASN A 358 9.61 -41.69 18.52
N ASP A 359 8.77 -41.47 19.52
CA ASP A 359 7.81 -40.36 19.56
C ASP A 359 8.52 -39.01 19.67
N ARG A 360 9.55 -38.92 20.51
CA ARG A 360 10.40 -37.73 20.62
C ARG A 360 11.10 -37.39 19.31
N LEU A 361 11.64 -38.38 18.59
CA LEU A 361 12.25 -38.20 17.28
C LEU A 361 11.23 -37.70 16.25
N LEU A 362 10.04 -38.30 16.23
CA LEU A 362 8.96 -37.92 15.31
C LEU A 362 8.48 -36.49 15.57
N LEU A 363 8.28 -36.11 16.84
CA LEU A 363 7.92 -34.74 17.25
C LEU A 363 9.00 -33.72 16.86
N GLY A 364 10.28 -34.08 16.98
CA GLY A 364 11.41 -33.26 16.53
C GLY A 364 11.44 -33.09 15.01
N LEU A 365 11.24 -34.17 14.25
CA LEU A 365 11.18 -34.16 12.79
C LEU A 365 9.99 -33.33 12.28
N LYS A 366 8.80 -33.48 12.89
CA LYS A 366 7.61 -32.67 12.59
C LYS A 366 7.87 -31.18 12.82
N GLY A 367 8.64 -30.82 13.86
CA GLY A 367 9.12 -29.46 14.11
C GLY A 367 9.99 -28.91 12.97
N ALA A 368 11.03 -29.64 12.61
CA ALA A 368 11.97 -29.26 11.54
C ALA A 368 11.29 -29.20 10.16
N MET A 369 10.38 -30.12 9.85
CA MET A 369 9.62 -30.13 8.60
C MET A 369 8.73 -28.88 8.48
N SER A 370 8.04 -28.48 9.54
CA SER A 370 7.23 -27.26 9.55
C SER A 370 8.07 -26.00 9.29
N GLU A 371 9.27 -25.91 9.87
CA GLU A 371 10.21 -24.82 9.59
C GLU A 371 10.68 -24.82 8.12
N ALA A 372 11.00 -26.00 7.59
CA ALA A 372 11.38 -26.17 6.19
C ALA A 372 10.25 -25.82 5.23
N GLU A 373 9.00 -26.22 5.50
CA GLU A 373 7.82 -25.85 4.71
C GLU A 373 7.62 -24.33 4.68
N LEU A 374 7.72 -23.67 5.83
CA LEU A 374 7.64 -22.21 5.92
C LEU A 374 8.76 -21.55 5.11
N HIS A 375 9.98 -22.09 5.16
CA HIS A 375 11.10 -21.62 4.35
C HIS A 375 10.81 -21.75 2.85
N VAL A 376 10.32 -22.91 2.40
CA VAL A 376 9.99 -23.18 0.99
C VAL A 376 8.84 -22.29 0.51
N LEU A 377 7.77 -22.14 1.30
CA LEU A 377 6.63 -21.28 0.98
C LEU A 377 7.06 -19.82 0.87
N LYS A 378 7.86 -19.33 1.82
CA LYS A 378 8.43 -17.97 1.78
C LYS A 378 9.34 -17.79 0.57
N GLY A 379 10.17 -18.79 0.25
CA GLY A 379 11.03 -18.80 -0.93
C GLY A 379 10.24 -18.71 -2.23
N ARG A 380 9.18 -19.52 -2.37
CA ARG A 380 8.28 -19.49 -3.54
C ARG A 380 7.55 -18.16 -3.68
N LEU A 381 7.01 -17.62 -2.59
CA LEU A 381 6.33 -16.32 -2.58
C LEU A 381 7.29 -15.18 -2.96
N GLN A 382 8.49 -15.16 -2.38
CA GLN A 382 9.52 -14.18 -2.75
C GLN A 382 9.98 -14.34 -4.21
N GLY A 383 10.09 -15.58 -4.69
CA GLY A 383 10.40 -15.88 -6.10
C GLY A 383 9.32 -15.36 -7.03
N GLY A 384 8.04 -15.59 -6.70
CA GLY A 384 6.89 -15.06 -7.43
C GLY A 384 6.91 -13.54 -7.53
N ILE A 385 7.06 -12.86 -6.38
CA ILE A 385 7.15 -11.38 -6.32
C ILE A 385 8.32 -10.86 -7.17
N LYS A 386 9.49 -11.51 -7.11
CA LYS A 386 10.65 -11.12 -7.92
C LYS A 386 10.40 -11.30 -9.42
N ASN A 387 9.75 -12.39 -9.82
CA ASN A 387 9.45 -12.64 -11.24
C ASN A 387 8.43 -11.65 -11.78
N GLU A 388 7.38 -11.36 -11.01
CA GLU A 388 6.38 -10.34 -11.36
C GLU A 388 7.01 -8.93 -11.42
N ALA A 389 7.90 -8.62 -10.47
CA ALA A 389 8.66 -7.37 -10.49
C ALA A 389 9.55 -7.26 -11.73
N ARG A 390 10.25 -8.33 -12.11
CA ARG A 390 11.13 -8.36 -13.30
C ARG A 390 10.37 -8.11 -14.59
N ARG A 391 9.10 -8.50 -14.67
CA ARG A 391 8.21 -8.18 -15.80
C ARG A 391 7.58 -6.79 -15.71
N GLY A 392 7.75 -6.09 -14.57
CA GLY A 392 7.12 -4.80 -14.32
C GLY A 392 5.62 -4.87 -13.99
N GLU A 393 5.09 -6.08 -13.77
CA GLU A 393 3.67 -6.34 -13.53
C GLU A 393 3.29 -6.22 -12.05
N LEU A 394 4.28 -6.24 -11.15
CA LEU A 394 4.02 -6.27 -9.71
C LEU A 394 3.33 -4.97 -9.25
N GLU A 395 2.08 -5.11 -8.81
CA GLU A 395 1.34 -3.99 -8.23
C GLU A 395 1.91 -3.58 -6.87
N VAL A 396 2.48 -2.37 -6.83
CA VAL A 396 2.94 -1.73 -5.59
C VAL A 396 2.26 -0.38 -5.40
N PRO A 397 2.15 0.13 -4.16
CA PRO A 397 1.56 1.44 -3.91
C PRO A 397 2.22 2.55 -4.75
N LEU A 398 1.40 3.27 -5.52
CA LEU A 398 1.84 4.35 -6.39
C LEU A 398 1.91 5.69 -5.62
N PRO A 399 2.84 6.58 -6.01
CA PRO A 399 2.88 7.93 -5.46
C PRO A 399 1.72 8.78 -6.01
N ILE A 400 1.47 9.94 -5.38
CA ILE A 400 0.42 10.87 -5.84
C ILE A 400 0.64 11.26 -7.31
N GLY A 401 -0.43 11.36 -8.10
CA GLY A 401 -0.35 11.67 -9.53
C GLY A 401 -0.24 10.45 -10.44
N LEU A 402 -0.08 9.24 -9.90
CA LEU A 402 -0.10 7.98 -10.65
C LEU A 402 -1.17 7.06 -10.08
N VAL A 403 -1.93 6.40 -10.96
CA VAL A 403 -2.99 5.47 -10.58
C VAL A 403 -2.93 4.21 -11.46
N TYR A 404 -3.41 3.09 -10.93
CA TYR A 404 -3.62 1.89 -11.74
C TYR A 404 -4.94 2.01 -12.49
N HIS A 405 -4.89 1.83 -13.81
CA HIS A 405 -6.07 1.67 -14.64
C HIS A 405 -6.65 0.26 -14.44
N PRO A 406 -7.95 -0.01 -14.69
CA PRO A 406 -8.56 -1.33 -14.49
C PRO A 406 -7.90 -2.52 -15.20
N ASN A 407 -7.03 -2.26 -16.18
CA ASN A 407 -6.22 -3.27 -16.89
C ASN A 407 -4.86 -3.55 -16.21
N GLY A 408 -4.59 -2.97 -15.03
CA GLY A 408 -3.31 -3.11 -14.30
C GLY A 408 -2.20 -2.16 -14.75
N SER A 409 -2.39 -1.40 -15.83
CA SER A 409 -1.38 -0.43 -16.31
C SER A 409 -1.33 0.83 -15.44
N VAL A 410 -0.14 1.40 -15.26
CA VAL A 410 0.04 2.67 -14.55
C VAL A 410 -0.23 3.83 -15.51
N VAL A 411 -1.11 4.75 -15.12
CA VAL A 411 -1.44 5.96 -15.88
C VAL A 411 -1.32 7.20 -14.99
N LEU A 412 -1.25 8.38 -15.61
CA LEU A 412 -1.34 9.64 -14.88
C LEU A 412 -2.73 9.77 -14.24
N ASP A 413 -2.79 10.43 -13.08
CA ASP A 413 -4.03 10.67 -12.36
C ASP A 413 -5.04 11.42 -13.28
N PRO A 414 -6.28 10.93 -13.44
CA PRO A 414 -7.27 11.59 -14.28
C PRO A 414 -7.60 13.00 -13.78
N ASP A 415 -7.41 13.28 -12.49
CA ASP A 415 -7.59 14.61 -11.93
C ASP A 415 -6.56 15.59 -12.50
N GLN A 416 -7.04 16.51 -13.34
CA GLN A 416 -6.22 17.53 -13.99
C GLN A 416 -5.56 18.49 -12.98
N GLN A 417 -6.17 18.73 -11.82
CA GLN A 417 -5.59 19.58 -10.79
C GLN A 417 -4.40 18.89 -10.14
N VAL A 418 -4.51 17.59 -9.84
CA VAL A 418 -3.39 16.80 -9.32
C VAL A 418 -2.23 16.79 -10.32
N ARG A 419 -2.53 16.61 -11.61
CA ARG A 419 -1.51 16.68 -12.65
C ARG A 419 -0.86 18.06 -12.74
N GLY A 420 -1.65 19.12 -12.73
CA GLY A 420 -1.17 20.50 -12.78
C GLY A 420 -0.27 20.86 -11.59
N ALA A 421 -0.62 20.43 -10.38
CA ALA A 421 0.19 20.68 -9.19
C ALA A 421 1.56 19.98 -9.22
N LEU A 422 1.60 18.76 -9.76
CA LEU A 422 2.86 18.03 -9.96
C LEU A 422 3.72 18.65 -11.05
N GLN A 423 3.11 19.05 -12.18
CA GLN A 423 3.81 19.78 -13.25
C GLN A 423 4.45 21.06 -12.70
N LEU A 424 3.67 21.85 -11.95
CA LEU A 424 4.13 23.08 -11.31
C LEU A 424 5.30 22.84 -10.35
N LEU A 425 5.28 21.75 -9.59
CA LEU A 425 6.37 21.39 -8.68
C LEU A 425 7.67 21.13 -9.47
N PHE A 426 7.60 20.34 -10.55
CA PHE A 426 8.77 20.05 -11.37
C PHE A 426 9.29 21.30 -12.08
N ASP A 427 8.41 22.10 -12.69
CA ASP A 427 8.79 23.36 -13.34
C ASP A 427 9.41 24.35 -12.35
N THR A 428 8.82 24.48 -11.16
CA THR A 428 9.37 25.34 -10.11
C THR A 428 10.72 24.84 -9.63
N PHE A 429 10.93 23.53 -9.50
CA PHE A 429 12.23 22.97 -9.13
C PHE A 429 13.26 23.16 -10.25
N ARG A 430 12.87 22.99 -11.52
CA ARG A 430 13.73 23.24 -12.69
C ARG A 430 14.28 24.67 -12.69
N GLN A 431 13.44 25.64 -12.33
CA GLN A 431 13.80 27.07 -12.25
C GLN A 431 14.60 27.40 -10.98
N ALA A 432 14.15 26.93 -9.81
CA ALA A 432 14.73 27.32 -8.53
C ALA A 432 16.01 26.53 -8.18
N ALA A 433 16.18 25.35 -8.79
CA ALA A 433 17.25 24.39 -8.55
C ALA A 433 17.47 24.08 -7.06
N SER A 434 16.44 24.18 -6.21
CA SER A 434 16.52 23.96 -4.76
C SER A 434 15.15 23.60 -4.20
N ALA A 435 15.08 22.47 -3.46
CA ALA A 435 13.84 22.00 -2.86
C ALA A 435 13.28 22.99 -1.82
N THR A 436 14.15 23.65 -1.04
CA THR A 436 13.72 24.69 -0.08
C THR A 436 13.18 25.92 -0.81
N ALA A 437 13.81 26.34 -1.90
CA ALA A 437 13.33 27.46 -2.70
C ALA A 437 11.97 27.15 -3.35
N THR A 438 11.76 25.92 -3.83
CA THR A 438 10.46 25.44 -4.32
C THR A 438 9.38 25.59 -3.25
N VAL A 439 9.64 25.14 -2.01
CA VAL A 439 8.66 25.29 -0.91
C VAL A 439 8.41 26.75 -0.55
N LYS A 440 9.45 27.58 -0.50
CA LYS A 440 9.31 29.01 -0.22
C LYS A 440 8.41 29.68 -1.26
N ARG A 441 8.60 29.37 -2.55
CA ARG A 441 7.77 29.90 -3.63
C ARG A 441 6.31 29.44 -3.51
N PHE A 442 6.06 28.15 -3.33
CA PHE A 442 4.69 27.65 -3.10
C PHE A 442 3.99 28.36 -1.94
N ARG A 443 4.72 28.66 -0.86
CA ARG A 443 4.18 29.38 0.29
C ARG A 443 3.92 30.86 -0.02
N GLN A 444 4.83 31.54 -0.71
CA GLN A 444 4.69 32.95 -1.09
C GLN A 444 3.49 33.16 -2.01
N GLU A 445 3.27 32.24 -2.95
CA GLU A 445 2.17 32.28 -3.93
C GLU A 445 0.86 31.69 -3.38
N GLY A 446 0.85 31.14 -2.16
CA GLY A 446 -0.33 30.52 -1.56
C GLY A 446 -0.80 29.20 -2.21
N TRP A 447 0.05 28.55 -3.02
CA TRP A 447 -0.31 27.33 -3.74
C TRP A 447 -0.36 26.10 -2.82
N LEU A 448 -1.49 25.38 -2.89
CA LEU A 448 -1.69 24.12 -2.18
C LEU A 448 -1.23 22.92 -3.00
N PHE A 449 -0.87 21.83 -2.32
CA PHE A 449 -0.38 20.61 -2.94
C PHE A 449 -1.21 19.38 -2.51
N PRO A 450 -1.51 18.45 -3.45
CA PRO A 450 -2.36 17.30 -3.16
C PRO A 450 -1.64 16.22 -2.35
N ARG A 451 -2.37 15.56 -1.45
CA ARG A 451 -1.96 14.35 -0.74
C ARG A 451 -3.14 13.37 -0.72
N ARG A 452 -2.86 12.08 -0.91
CA ARG A 452 -3.86 11.02 -0.70
C ARG A 452 -3.66 10.38 0.67
N ILE A 453 -4.74 10.10 1.37
CA ILE A 453 -4.71 9.36 2.64
C ILE A 453 -4.52 7.87 2.33
N HIS A 454 -3.46 7.26 2.85
CA HIS A 454 -3.11 5.87 2.54
C HIS A 454 -3.58 4.85 3.61
N ARG A 455 -3.93 5.32 4.81
CA ARG A 455 -4.27 4.50 5.99
C ARG A 455 -5.32 5.20 6.83
N GLY A 456 -6.10 4.41 7.59
CA GLY A 456 -7.11 4.93 8.52
C GLY A 456 -8.44 5.27 7.84
N ILE A 457 -9.29 5.98 8.57
CA ILE A 457 -10.57 6.51 8.10
C ILE A 457 -10.28 7.54 6.99
N GLY A 458 -11.01 7.49 5.88
CA GLY A 458 -10.77 8.35 4.71
C GLY A 458 -9.67 7.85 3.77
N LYS A 459 -9.29 6.57 3.83
CA LYS A 459 -8.33 5.98 2.88
C LYS A 459 -8.80 6.19 1.44
N GLY A 460 -7.94 6.81 0.63
CA GLY A 460 -8.19 7.16 -0.77
C GLY A 460 -8.55 8.63 -0.97
N ASP A 461 -8.97 9.33 0.09
CA ASP A 461 -9.39 10.72 0.02
C ASP A 461 -8.23 11.64 -0.36
N LEU A 462 -8.54 12.62 -1.20
CA LEU A 462 -7.62 13.62 -1.69
C LEU A 462 -7.74 14.88 -0.82
N ILE A 463 -6.67 15.17 -0.08
CA ILE A 463 -6.55 16.38 0.75
C ILE A 463 -5.57 17.34 0.10
N TRP A 464 -5.77 18.63 0.32
CA TRP A 464 -4.89 19.67 -0.21
C TRP A 464 -4.42 20.55 0.93
N GLY A 465 -3.13 20.83 0.96
CA GLY A 465 -2.52 21.62 2.02
C GLY A 465 -1.15 22.14 1.62
N PRO A 466 -0.45 22.83 2.54
CA PRO A 466 0.86 23.39 2.26
C PRO A 466 1.87 22.32 1.77
N LEU A 467 2.69 22.70 0.80
CA LEU A 467 3.79 21.87 0.32
C LEU A 467 4.90 21.81 1.37
N GLU A 468 5.31 20.60 1.75
CA GLU A 468 6.41 20.38 2.70
C GLU A 468 7.71 20.02 2.00
N HIS A 469 8.84 20.41 2.60
CA HIS A 469 10.17 20.10 2.08
C HIS A 469 10.42 18.60 1.95
N CYS A 470 10.02 17.81 2.96
CA CYS A 470 10.15 16.35 2.92
C CYS A 470 9.40 15.75 1.71
N ARG A 471 8.26 16.33 1.33
CA ARG A 471 7.43 15.88 0.23
C ARG A 471 8.09 16.17 -1.12
N VAL A 472 8.66 17.36 -1.28
CA VAL A 472 9.45 17.72 -2.48
C VAL A 472 10.61 16.74 -2.66
N ILE A 473 11.36 16.47 -1.59
CA ILE A 473 12.48 15.52 -1.63
C ILE A 473 12.02 14.09 -1.98
N GLN A 474 10.89 13.64 -1.44
CA GLN A 474 10.31 12.34 -1.78
C GLN A 474 9.91 12.25 -3.26
N ILE A 475 9.29 13.30 -3.80
CA ILE A 475 8.85 13.35 -5.20
C ILE A 475 10.06 13.35 -6.13
N LEU A 476 11.02 14.25 -5.89
CA LEU A 476 12.19 14.38 -6.75
C LEU A 476 13.10 13.14 -6.74
N HIS A 477 13.16 12.37 -5.65
CA HIS A 477 13.91 11.09 -5.60
C HIS A 477 13.09 9.88 -6.04
N ASN A 478 11.87 10.06 -6.55
CA ASN A 478 11.03 8.94 -6.97
C ASN A 478 11.06 8.75 -8.50
N PRO A 479 11.77 7.74 -9.02
CA PRO A 479 11.92 7.51 -10.45
C PRO A 479 10.61 7.13 -11.15
N ARG A 480 9.55 6.79 -10.40
CA ARG A 480 8.20 6.59 -10.97
C ARG A 480 7.67 7.85 -11.65
N TYR A 481 8.04 9.05 -11.19
CA TYR A 481 7.66 10.27 -11.91
C TYR A 481 8.35 10.41 -13.27
N ALA A 482 9.41 9.64 -13.51
CA ALA A 482 10.13 9.55 -14.78
C ALA A 482 9.67 8.36 -15.66
N GLY A 483 8.50 7.77 -15.34
CA GLY A 483 7.98 6.62 -16.07
C GLY A 483 8.66 5.29 -15.78
N ALA A 484 9.51 5.21 -14.73
CA ALA A 484 10.25 3.99 -14.43
C ALA A 484 9.58 3.12 -13.36
N PHE A 485 9.48 1.81 -13.65
CA PHE A 485 9.14 0.80 -12.66
C PHE A 485 10.39 0.41 -11.87
N VAL A 486 10.27 0.41 -10.53
CA VAL A 486 11.38 0.11 -9.63
C VAL A 486 10.97 -0.83 -8.51
N TYR A 487 11.84 -1.80 -8.22
CA TYR A 487 11.70 -2.74 -7.11
C TYR A 487 13.05 -2.97 -6.41
N GLY A 488 13.01 -3.17 -5.09
CA GLY A 488 14.20 -3.44 -4.29
C GLY A 488 14.98 -2.20 -3.82
N ARG A 489 14.35 -1.02 -3.76
CA ARG A 489 14.96 0.24 -3.27
C ARG A 489 15.32 0.22 -1.78
N THR A 490 14.74 -0.70 -1.02
CA THR A 490 14.94 -0.85 0.41
C THR A 490 15.13 -2.33 0.74
N ARG A 491 16.09 -2.63 1.61
CA ARG A 491 16.33 -3.97 2.14
C ARG A 491 16.05 -3.99 3.64
N GLY A 492 15.19 -4.91 4.07
CA GLY A 492 14.98 -5.16 5.49
C GLY A 492 16.17 -5.88 6.11
N VAL A 493 16.70 -5.36 7.21
CA VAL A 493 17.75 -6.02 7.99
C VAL A 493 17.27 -6.21 9.42
N TYR A 494 17.51 -7.41 9.96
CA TYR A 494 17.32 -7.73 11.36
C TYR A 494 18.66 -7.54 12.08
N ARG A 495 18.69 -6.71 13.12
CA ARG A 495 19.81 -6.69 14.07
C ARG A 495 19.45 -7.56 15.26
N GLN A 496 20.43 -8.31 15.78
CA GLN A 496 20.26 -9.17 16.95
C GLN A 496 19.56 -8.37 18.07
N GLY A 497 18.32 -8.76 18.39
CA GLY A 497 17.55 -8.25 19.52
C GLY A 497 16.42 -7.24 19.26
N ARG A 498 16.41 -6.40 18.21
CA ARG A 498 15.31 -5.40 18.01
C ARG A 498 15.04 -4.96 16.56
N LYS A 499 13.76 -4.60 16.34
CA LYS A 499 13.04 -3.95 15.22
C LYS A 499 13.65 -4.02 13.81
N TYR A 500 12.83 -4.53 12.88
CA TYR A 500 13.01 -4.44 11.43
C TYR A 500 13.23 -2.99 10.98
N PHE A 501 14.38 -2.68 10.39
CA PHE A 501 14.62 -1.40 9.73
C PHE A 501 14.96 -1.60 8.25
N GLY A 502 14.44 -0.70 7.42
CA GLY A 502 14.70 -0.69 5.99
C GLY A 502 15.94 0.13 5.66
N LEU A 503 17.01 -0.52 5.21
CA LEU A 503 18.16 0.14 4.62
C LEU A 503 17.84 0.57 3.19
N LYS A 504 18.10 1.84 2.85
CA LYS A 504 18.08 2.27 1.45
C LYS A 504 19.21 1.57 0.70
N VAL A 505 18.89 1.09 -0.50
CA VAL A 505 19.83 0.40 -1.38
C VAL A 505 20.27 1.39 -2.46
N ASP A 506 21.58 1.44 -2.72
CA ASP A 506 22.13 2.22 -3.82
C ASP A 506 21.55 1.78 -5.16
N ARG A 507 21.49 2.70 -6.13
CA ARG A 507 20.77 2.49 -7.39
C ARG A 507 21.33 1.30 -8.18
N GLU A 508 22.65 1.12 -8.18
CA GLU A 508 23.33 0.02 -8.87
C GLU A 508 22.92 -1.35 -8.32
N ASN A 509 22.41 -1.39 -7.09
CA ASN A 509 22.00 -2.60 -6.39
C ASN A 509 20.46 -2.78 -6.34
N TRP A 510 19.70 -1.96 -7.08
CA TRP A 510 18.26 -2.19 -7.21
C TRP A 510 17.99 -3.49 -7.97
N GLN A 511 17.05 -4.28 -7.48
CA GLN A 511 16.75 -5.59 -8.07
C GLN A 511 16.11 -5.48 -9.45
N VAL A 512 15.26 -4.45 -9.65
CA VAL A 512 14.61 -4.17 -10.93
C VAL A 512 14.53 -2.67 -11.14
N LEU A 513 14.95 -2.23 -12.31
CA LEU A 513 14.73 -0.90 -12.85
C LEU A 513 14.34 -1.04 -14.33
N ILE A 514 13.10 -0.74 -14.67
CA ILE A 514 12.60 -0.73 -16.04
C ILE A 514 12.22 0.70 -16.35
N GLN A 515 12.98 1.34 -17.25
CA GLN A 515 12.68 2.69 -17.73
C GLN A 515 11.54 2.65 -18.74
N ASN A 516 10.79 3.74 -18.87
CA ASN A 516 9.65 3.85 -19.81
C ASN A 516 8.59 2.75 -19.64
N ALA A 517 8.41 2.25 -18.41
CA ALA A 517 7.39 1.26 -18.08
C ALA A 517 5.97 1.85 -18.11
N HIS A 518 5.84 3.16 -17.89
CA HIS A 518 4.57 3.88 -17.92
C HIS A 518 4.78 5.37 -18.18
N PRO A 519 3.72 6.16 -18.46
CA PRO A 519 3.84 7.61 -18.58
C PRO A 519 4.39 8.25 -17.30
N GLY A 520 5.38 9.13 -17.47
CA GLY A 520 5.94 9.98 -16.41
C GLY A 520 5.46 11.42 -16.52
N PHE A 521 5.68 12.21 -15.46
CA PHE A 521 5.55 13.67 -15.48
C PHE A 521 6.79 14.34 -16.06
N ILE A 522 7.93 13.66 -15.96
CA ILE A 522 9.22 14.07 -16.52
C ILE A 522 9.81 12.89 -17.31
N ASP A 523 10.77 13.15 -18.18
CA ASP A 523 11.56 12.10 -18.81
C ASP A 523 12.70 11.62 -17.89
N TRP A 524 13.38 10.55 -18.31
CA TRP A 524 14.48 9.98 -17.53
C TRP A 524 15.67 10.94 -17.41
N ASP A 525 15.99 11.68 -18.48
CA ASP A 525 17.10 12.61 -18.51
C ASP A 525 16.89 13.80 -17.56
N GLU A 526 15.66 14.31 -17.49
CA GLU A 526 15.23 15.29 -16.50
C GLU A 526 15.30 14.73 -15.08
N PHE A 527 14.91 13.48 -14.86
CA PHE A 527 15.08 12.85 -13.55
C PHE A 527 16.56 12.78 -13.14
N GLU A 528 17.47 12.41 -14.05
CA GLU A 528 18.90 12.37 -13.79
C GLU A 528 19.48 13.77 -13.54
N ARG A 529 19.06 14.78 -14.30
CA ARG A 529 19.39 16.19 -14.03
C ARG A 529 18.92 16.61 -12.65
N ASN A 530 17.70 16.24 -12.25
CA ASN A 530 17.17 16.53 -10.92
C ASN A 530 17.98 15.84 -9.82
N GLN A 531 18.40 14.58 -10.00
CA GLN A 531 19.29 13.89 -9.05
C GLN A 531 20.64 14.58 -8.95
N ALA A 532 21.22 15.01 -10.07
CA ALA A 532 22.48 15.73 -10.12
C ALA A 532 22.39 17.07 -9.39
N THR A 533 21.34 17.86 -9.63
CA THR A 533 21.06 19.12 -8.93
C THR A 533 20.89 18.91 -7.43
N LEU A 534 20.10 17.92 -7.01
CA LEU A 534 19.95 17.57 -5.60
C LEU A 534 21.29 17.17 -4.97
N LYS A 535 22.10 16.39 -5.68
CA LYS A 535 23.44 15.98 -5.24
C LYS A 535 24.42 17.14 -5.14
N GLN A 536 24.33 18.12 -6.03
CA GLN A 536 25.11 19.37 -5.98
C GLN A 536 24.67 20.28 -4.84
N ASN A 537 23.37 20.27 -4.49
CA ASN A 537 22.82 21.02 -3.37
C ASN A 537 23.21 20.47 -2.00
N LEU A 538 23.41 19.14 -1.91
CA LEU A 538 23.91 18.50 -0.70
C LEU A 538 25.29 19.10 -0.37
N THR A 539 25.39 19.75 0.78
CA THR A 539 26.65 20.27 1.33
C THR A 539 27.55 19.12 1.74
N GLY A 540 28.13 18.42 0.77
CA GLY A 540 29.06 17.34 1.01
C GLY A 540 30.47 17.88 1.21
N PHE A 541 31.18 17.39 2.22
CA PHE A 541 32.61 17.59 2.43
C PHE A 541 33.48 16.87 1.34
N GLY A 542 33.01 16.78 0.09
CA GLY A 542 33.76 16.20 -1.04
C GLY A 542 34.77 17.18 -1.63
N ARG A 543 35.78 16.69 -2.37
CA ARG A 543 36.82 17.51 -3.02
C ARG A 543 36.25 18.34 -4.20
N ASP A 544 35.31 17.76 -4.97
CA ASP A 544 34.87 18.34 -6.26
C ASP A 544 33.49 19.03 -6.22
N ARG A 545 32.72 18.86 -5.13
CA ARG A 545 31.28 19.22 -5.09
C ARG A 545 30.91 20.28 -4.06
N ARG A 546 31.89 20.87 -3.35
CA ARG A 546 31.60 21.92 -2.36
C ARG A 546 31.25 23.24 -3.05
N GLY A 547 30.06 23.77 -2.74
CA GLY A 547 29.74 25.19 -2.86
C GLY A 547 29.29 25.69 -4.24
N SER A 548 29.11 24.86 -5.27
CA SER A 548 28.89 25.32 -6.64
C SER A 548 27.61 26.16 -6.87
N MET A 549 26.62 26.07 -5.97
CA MET A 549 25.38 26.83 -6.09
C MET A 549 25.47 28.20 -5.39
N PRO A 550 25.08 29.30 -6.06
CA PRO A 550 24.91 30.62 -5.46
C PRO A 550 24.05 30.59 -4.20
N ARG A 551 24.52 31.21 -3.12
CA ARG A 551 23.79 31.36 -1.85
C ARG A 551 23.82 32.80 -1.34
N GLU A 552 23.07 33.05 -0.28
CA GLU A 552 23.02 34.35 0.40
C GLU A 552 24.41 34.81 0.90
N GLY A 553 24.54 36.13 1.10
CA GLY A 553 25.76 36.83 1.50
C GLY A 553 26.44 37.58 0.35
N VAL A 554 27.43 38.40 0.66
CA VAL A 554 27.97 39.42 -0.26
C VAL A 554 28.99 38.92 -1.28
N GLY A 555 29.61 37.76 -1.06
CA GLY A 555 30.74 37.30 -1.89
C GLY A 555 30.29 36.79 -3.26
N LEU A 556 30.71 37.45 -4.32
CA LEU A 556 30.27 37.23 -5.70
C LEU A 556 30.66 35.84 -6.24
N LEU A 557 31.85 35.37 -5.87
CA LEU A 557 32.45 34.13 -6.36
C LEU A 557 32.26 32.96 -5.39
N GLN A 558 31.26 33.03 -4.51
CA GLN A 558 30.98 32.00 -3.52
C GLN A 558 30.90 30.61 -4.18
N GLY A 559 31.88 29.76 -3.85
CA GLY A 559 31.98 28.38 -4.33
C GLY A 559 32.40 28.19 -5.80
N ARG A 560 32.85 29.25 -6.46
CA ARG A 560 33.49 29.22 -7.79
C ARG A 560 35.00 29.44 -7.73
N VAL A 561 35.52 29.88 -6.60
CA VAL A 561 36.95 30.11 -6.41
C VAL A 561 37.71 28.79 -6.22
N VAL A 562 38.74 28.57 -7.03
CA VAL A 562 39.71 27.48 -6.93
C VAL A 562 41.05 28.02 -6.45
N CYS A 563 41.69 27.31 -5.53
CA CYS A 563 43.03 27.63 -5.07
C CYS A 563 44.05 27.17 -6.12
N GLY A 564 44.76 28.10 -6.76
CA GLY A 564 45.79 27.74 -7.74
C GLY A 564 47.06 27.12 -7.15
N VAL A 565 47.19 27.03 -5.81
CA VAL A 565 48.30 26.33 -5.15
C VAL A 565 48.02 24.83 -4.98
N CYS A 566 46.79 24.45 -4.57
CA CYS A 566 46.45 23.06 -4.27
C CYS A 566 45.31 22.48 -5.11
N GLY A 567 44.72 23.26 -6.02
CA GLY A 567 43.60 22.88 -6.87
C GLY A 567 42.26 22.72 -6.15
N ALA A 568 42.21 22.88 -4.82
CA ALA A 568 40.96 22.73 -4.06
C ALA A 568 40.08 23.99 -4.12
N ARG A 569 38.76 23.81 -4.07
CA ARG A 569 37.82 24.94 -3.96
C ARG A 569 37.98 25.70 -2.65
N MET A 570 37.99 27.03 -2.74
CA MET A 570 38.10 27.95 -1.61
C MET A 570 36.71 28.23 -1.01
N ARG A 571 36.64 28.48 0.30
CA ARG A 571 35.40 28.91 0.99
C ARG A 571 35.36 30.42 1.09
N VAL A 572 34.15 30.97 1.13
CA VAL A 572 33.94 32.35 1.56
C VAL A 572 33.80 32.39 3.08
N ARG A 573 34.56 33.25 3.75
CA ARG A 573 34.38 33.66 5.14
C ARG A 573 33.95 35.11 5.11
N TYR A 574 32.91 35.46 5.85
CA TYR A 574 32.51 36.85 5.97
C TYR A 574 33.15 37.46 7.22
N GLN A 575 33.70 38.65 7.07
CA GLN A 575 34.26 39.44 8.17
C GLN A 575 33.67 40.84 8.10
N VAL A 576 33.29 41.38 9.26
CA VAL A 576 32.84 42.77 9.35
C VAL A 576 34.10 43.65 9.39
N VAL A 577 34.23 44.55 8.41
CA VAL A 577 35.31 45.54 8.35
C VAL A 577 34.64 46.92 8.36
N GLY A 578 34.82 47.67 9.43
CA GLY A 578 34.03 48.87 9.70
C GLY A 578 32.54 48.52 9.86
N ASN A 579 31.66 49.16 9.09
CA ASN A 579 30.22 48.89 9.09
C ASN A 579 29.74 48.05 7.88
N LYS A 580 30.67 47.42 7.15
CA LYS A 580 30.38 46.61 5.95
C LYS A 580 30.81 45.16 6.14
N LEU A 581 29.97 44.24 5.68
CA LEU A 581 30.32 42.82 5.62
C LEU A 581 31.15 42.59 4.36
N GLU A 582 32.35 42.02 4.51
CA GLU A 582 33.24 41.75 3.39
C GLU A 582 33.53 40.25 3.22
N PRO A 583 33.64 39.75 1.98
CA PRO A 583 34.00 38.36 1.70
C PRO A 583 35.52 38.16 1.75
N TYR A 584 35.96 37.04 2.32
CA TYR A 584 37.31 36.51 2.21
C TYR A 584 37.27 35.13 1.57
N TYR A 585 38.02 34.94 0.49
CA TYR A 585 38.21 33.64 -0.14
C TYR A 585 39.39 32.93 0.52
N MET A 586 39.11 31.83 1.23
CA MET A 586 40.09 31.09 2.02
C MET A 586 40.17 29.62 1.57
N CYS A 587 41.38 29.15 1.31
CA CYS A 587 41.63 27.73 1.08
C CYS A 587 41.51 26.96 2.41
N THR A 588 40.50 26.10 2.54
CA THR A 588 40.25 25.33 3.79
C THR A 588 40.69 23.87 3.73
N GLU A 589 41.31 23.43 2.62
CA GLU A 589 41.64 22.01 2.41
C GLU A 589 42.66 21.49 3.43
N ASN A 590 43.81 22.15 3.57
CA ASN A 590 44.84 21.79 4.55
C ASN A 590 44.35 21.93 6.01
N PRO A 591 43.67 23.03 6.40
CA PRO A 591 43.09 23.16 7.74
C PRO A 591 42.09 22.04 8.09
N VAL A 592 41.20 21.68 7.17
CA VAL A 592 40.12 20.72 7.46
C VAL A 592 40.59 19.27 7.40
N ARG A 593 41.48 18.91 6.46
CA ARG A 593 41.90 17.52 6.27
C ARG A 593 43.20 17.15 6.99
N ARG A 594 44.07 18.12 7.22
CA ARG A 594 45.43 17.90 7.71
C ARG A 594 45.76 18.73 8.95
N ALA A 595 44.76 19.42 9.52
CA ALA A 595 44.93 20.31 10.68
C ALA A 595 46.10 21.31 10.52
N SER A 596 46.33 21.81 9.30
CA SER A 596 47.47 22.67 8.95
C SER A 596 47.04 24.08 8.50
N LYS A 597 47.99 24.98 8.25
CA LYS A 597 47.70 26.36 7.80
C LYS A 597 47.00 26.35 6.42
N PRO A 598 46.09 27.32 6.15
CA PRO A 598 45.47 27.46 4.84
C PRO A 598 46.53 27.78 3.77
N CYS A 599 46.38 27.23 2.56
CA CYS A 599 47.35 27.51 1.48
C CYS A 599 47.43 29.01 1.16
N GLN A 600 46.27 29.67 1.13
CA GLN A 600 46.16 31.10 0.88
C GLN A 600 44.79 31.61 1.36
N SER A 601 44.75 32.91 1.69
CA SER A 601 43.56 33.69 1.98
C SER A 601 43.65 35.03 1.25
N VAL A 602 42.59 35.39 0.54
CA VAL A 602 42.51 36.57 -0.32
C VAL A 602 41.24 37.36 0.04
N ARG A 603 41.38 38.67 0.22
CA ARG A 603 40.25 39.58 0.42
C ARG A 603 39.42 39.64 -0.86
N GLY A 604 38.12 39.40 -0.76
CA GLY A 604 37.26 39.14 -1.89
C GLY A 604 36.72 40.38 -2.60
N SER A 605 36.65 41.55 -1.94
CA SER A 605 36.07 42.76 -2.53
C SER A 605 36.76 43.18 -3.84
N ALA A 606 38.07 43.38 -3.81
CA ALA A 606 38.84 43.74 -5.00
C ALA A 606 38.79 42.68 -6.12
N ILE A 607 38.63 41.42 -5.76
CA ILE A 607 38.48 40.30 -6.71
C ILE A 607 37.09 40.34 -7.35
N ASP A 608 36.05 40.53 -6.54
CA ASP A 608 34.66 40.60 -6.97
C ASP A 608 34.45 41.80 -7.90
N ASP A 609 35.02 42.97 -7.58
CA ASP A 609 34.94 44.18 -8.40
C ASP A 609 35.62 44.01 -9.76
N ALA A 610 36.77 43.33 -9.80
CA ALA A 610 37.49 43.09 -11.03
C ALA A 610 36.82 42.04 -11.93
N ILE A 611 36.22 41.00 -11.34
CA ILE A 611 35.38 40.07 -12.10
C ILE A 611 34.12 40.79 -12.60
N GLY A 612 33.49 41.63 -11.78
CA GLY A 612 32.36 42.46 -12.20
C GLY A 612 32.72 43.32 -13.42
N SER A 613 33.85 44.03 -13.35
CA SER A 613 34.36 44.85 -14.46
C SER A 613 34.62 44.02 -15.72
N LEU A 614 35.25 42.85 -15.58
CA LEU A 614 35.49 41.93 -16.69
C LEU A 614 34.19 41.46 -17.34
N LEU A 615 33.16 41.17 -16.55
CA LEU A 615 31.85 40.77 -17.07
C LEU A 615 31.17 41.91 -17.84
N LEU A 616 31.26 43.14 -17.33
CA LEU A 616 30.74 44.32 -18.02
C LEU A 616 31.44 44.55 -19.38
N GLU A 617 32.75 44.37 -19.44
CA GLU A 617 33.56 44.47 -20.68
C GLU A 617 33.22 43.35 -21.69
N SER A 618 32.86 42.15 -21.22
CA SER A 618 32.74 40.94 -22.05
C SER A 618 31.33 40.64 -22.58
N VAL A 619 30.29 41.18 -21.95
CA VAL A 619 28.88 40.76 -22.14
C VAL A 619 28.05 41.76 -22.97
N ALA A 620 28.53 42.99 -23.19
CA ALA A 620 27.75 44.04 -23.86
C ALA A 620 27.13 43.65 -25.24
N PRO A 621 27.78 42.86 -26.12
CA PRO A 621 27.16 42.45 -27.40
C PRO A 621 26.20 41.26 -27.30
N ALA A 622 26.25 40.46 -26.23
CA ALA A 622 25.40 39.28 -26.02
C ALA A 622 24.20 39.55 -25.08
N ALA A 623 24.10 40.78 -24.56
CA ALA A 623 23.09 41.16 -23.56
C ALA A 623 21.66 41.19 -24.12
N LEU A 624 21.48 41.45 -25.42
CA LEU A 624 20.17 41.53 -26.06
C LEU A 624 19.48 40.16 -26.16
N GLU A 625 20.20 39.11 -26.59
CA GLU A 625 19.67 37.74 -26.63
C GLU A 625 19.32 37.24 -25.22
N VAL A 626 20.14 37.57 -24.21
CA VAL A 626 19.88 37.23 -22.81
C VAL A 626 18.64 37.97 -22.29
N ALA A 627 18.45 39.24 -22.64
CA ALA A 627 17.28 39.99 -22.20
C ALA A 627 15.99 39.50 -22.84
N LEU A 628 16.00 39.12 -24.13
CA LEU A 628 14.86 38.47 -24.78
C LEU A 628 14.52 37.14 -24.10
N ALA A 629 15.54 36.33 -23.75
CA ALA A 629 15.32 35.09 -23.02
C ALA A 629 14.76 35.31 -21.60
N VAL A 630 15.22 36.34 -20.90
CA VAL A 630 14.67 36.72 -19.58
C VAL A 630 13.23 37.20 -19.69
N GLU A 631 12.92 37.95 -20.75
CA GLU A 631 11.58 38.46 -21.02
C GLU A 631 10.60 37.31 -21.33
N ASP A 632 10.99 36.37 -22.19
CA ASP A 632 10.25 35.15 -22.46
C ASP A 632 10.07 34.31 -21.18
N GLU A 633 11.08 34.25 -20.32
CA GLU A 633 11.00 33.56 -19.02
C GLU A 633 10.01 34.26 -18.08
N ILE A 634 10.03 35.59 -18.00
CA ILE A 634 9.08 36.36 -17.18
C ILE A 634 7.66 36.16 -17.70
N SER A 635 7.44 36.25 -19.01
CA SER A 635 6.15 36.00 -19.65
C SER A 635 5.64 34.59 -19.39
N GLY A 636 6.53 33.60 -19.51
CA GLY A 636 6.25 32.20 -19.15
C GLY A 636 5.86 32.04 -17.68
N ARG A 637 6.54 32.71 -16.75
CA ARG A 637 6.23 32.67 -15.31
C ARG A 637 4.88 33.30 -14.99
N VAL A 638 4.57 34.45 -15.59
CA VAL A 638 3.27 35.12 -15.42
C VAL A 638 2.15 34.21 -15.92
N LYS A 639 2.32 33.61 -17.10
CA LYS A 639 1.36 32.65 -17.65
C LYS A 639 1.16 31.42 -16.76
N GLN A 640 2.25 30.80 -16.30
CA GLN A 640 2.18 29.66 -15.38
C GLN A 640 1.45 29.99 -14.07
N ALA A 641 1.71 31.16 -13.50
CA ALA A 641 1.02 31.62 -12.29
C ALA A 641 -0.47 31.89 -12.55
N ALA A 642 -0.81 32.48 -13.70
CA ALA A 642 -2.19 32.72 -14.11
C ALA A 642 -2.97 31.42 -14.32
N ASP A 643 -2.40 30.44 -15.01
CA ASP A 643 -3.02 29.12 -15.22
C ASP A 643 -3.30 28.41 -13.88
N GLN A 644 -2.40 28.53 -12.91
CA GLN A 644 -2.61 27.95 -11.58
C GLN A 644 -3.69 28.65 -10.77
N ARG A 645 -3.74 29.98 -10.81
CA ARG A 645 -4.83 30.73 -10.16
C ARG A 645 -6.18 30.37 -10.80
N GLN A 646 -6.24 30.21 -12.12
CA GLN A 646 -7.45 29.75 -12.80
C GLN A 646 -7.86 28.33 -12.35
N ASN A 647 -6.91 27.40 -12.20
CA ASN A 647 -7.21 26.06 -11.69
C ASN A 647 -7.72 26.09 -10.24
N GLN A 648 -7.12 26.92 -9.39
CA GLN A 648 -7.56 27.12 -8.00
C GLN A 648 -8.98 27.70 -7.94
N LEU A 649 -9.29 28.67 -8.81
CA LEU A 649 -10.64 29.22 -8.96
C LEU A 649 -11.65 28.18 -9.45
N ALA A 650 -11.30 27.42 -10.49
CA ALA A 650 -12.15 26.35 -11.02
C ALA A 650 -12.49 25.32 -9.94
N ARG A 651 -11.53 25.01 -9.07
CA ARG A 651 -11.76 24.15 -7.91
C ARG A 651 -12.68 24.77 -6.88
N ALA A 652 -12.43 26.02 -6.46
CA ALA A 652 -13.27 26.69 -5.48
C ALA A 652 -14.73 26.79 -5.97
N ARG A 653 -14.92 27.00 -7.29
CA ARG A 653 -16.24 26.94 -7.95
C ARG A 653 -16.88 25.56 -7.84
N TYR A 654 -16.12 24.51 -8.13
CA TYR A 654 -16.61 23.14 -8.02
C TYR A 654 -16.98 22.77 -6.57
N ASP A 655 -16.14 23.10 -5.60
CA ASP A 655 -16.38 22.82 -4.19
C ASP A 655 -17.61 23.58 -3.67
N ALA A 656 -17.80 24.84 -4.08
CA ALA A 656 -18.99 25.62 -3.77
C ALA A 656 -20.27 25.04 -4.38
N GLU A 657 -20.23 24.61 -5.66
CA GLU A 657 -21.37 23.97 -6.31
C GLU A 657 -21.69 22.59 -5.72
N LEU A 658 -20.67 21.82 -5.31
CA LEU A 658 -20.85 20.54 -4.64
C LEU A 658 -21.48 20.73 -3.26
N ALA A 659 -21.03 21.72 -2.48
CA ALA A 659 -21.63 22.08 -1.20
C ALA A 659 -23.09 22.54 -1.38
N ARG A 660 -23.37 23.36 -2.40
CA ARG A 660 -24.74 23.76 -2.78
C ARG A 660 -25.63 22.55 -3.06
N ARG A 661 -25.15 21.60 -3.87
CA ARG A 661 -25.92 20.39 -4.21
C ARG A 661 -26.20 19.54 -2.97
N ARG A 662 -25.24 19.42 -2.05
CA ARG A 662 -25.44 18.71 -0.78
C ARG A 662 -26.51 19.37 0.07
N TYR A 663 -26.44 20.69 0.23
CA TYR A 663 -27.46 21.47 0.93
C TYR A 663 -28.84 21.30 0.29
N MET A 664 -28.96 21.45 -1.02
CA MET A 664 -30.23 21.30 -1.75
C MET A 664 -30.80 19.86 -1.72
N SER A 665 -29.97 18.86 -1.42
CA SER A 665 -30.38 17.45 -1.34
C SER A 665 -30.80 17.00 0.06
N VAL A 666 -30.60 17.83 1.09
CA VAL A 666 -30.98 17.49 2.47
C VAL A 666 -32.49 17.61 2.64
N ASP A 667 -33.08 16.69 3.41
CA ASP A 667 -34.47 16.83 3.81
C ASP A 667 -34.63 18.07 4.71
N PRO A 668 -35.52 19.03 4.38
CA PRO A 668 -35.77 20.23 5.19
C PRO A 668 -36.15 19.94 6.65
N THR A 669 -36.67 18.75 6.96
CA THR A 669 -36.99 18.39 8.35
C THR A 669 -35.75 18.16 9.22
N ASN A 670 -34.59 17.90 8.61
CA ASN A 670 -33.32 17.69 9.31
C ASN A 670 -32.57 19.02 9.53
N ARG A 671 -33.20 19.92 10.30
CA ARG A 671 -32.75 21.31 10.49
C ARG A 671 -31.27 21.45 10.86
N LEU A 672 -30.78 20.66 11.83
CA LEU A 672 -29.37 20.72 12.26
C LEU A 672 -28.39 20.38 11.13
N VAL A 673 -28.73 19.41 10.27
CA VAL A 673 -27.90 19.01 9.13
C VAL A 673 -27.98 20.06 8.03
N ALA A 674 -29.17 20.61 7.78
CA ALA A 674 -29.36 21.71 6.85
C ALA A 674 -28.54 22.94 7.25
N ASP A 675 -28.60 23.37 8.52
CA ASP A 675 -27.83 24.50 9.04
C ASP A 675 -26.32 24.28 8.89
N THR A 676 -25.85 23.04 9.14
CA THR A 676 -24.42 22.69 8.98
C THR A 676 -23.98 22.72 7.52
N LEU A 677 -24.80 22.20 6.60
CA LEU A 677 -24.52 22.20 5.16
C LEU A 677 -24.63 23.61 4.56
N GLU A 678 -25.53 24.45 5.07
CA GLU A 678 -25.63 25.86 4.73
C GLU A 678 -24.38 26.62 5.16
N ALA A 679 -23.91 26.38 6.39
CA ALA A 679 -22.67 26.97 6.88
C ALA A 679 -21.46 26.55 6.03
N ASP A 680 -21.33 25.27 5.65
CA ASP A 680 -20.28 24.81 4.73
C ASP A 680 -20.41 25.48 3.36
N TRP A 681 -21.61 25.55 2.78
CA TRP A 681 -21.83 26.22 1.49
C TRP A 681 -21.47 27.70 1.53
N ASN A 682 -21.92 28.43 2.54
CA ASN A 682 -21.58 29.84 2.77
C ASN A 682 -20.06 30.03 2.91
N GLU A 683 -19.38 29.14 3.63
CA GLU A 683 -17.92 29.18 3.76
C GLU A 683 -17.21 28.94 2.42
N ARG A 684 -17.67 27.96 1.61
CA ARG A 684 -17.12 27.75 0.25
C ARG A 684 -17.35 28.96 -0.66
N LEU A 685 -18.48 29.64 -0.55
CA LEU A 685 -18.76 30.87 -1.31
C LEU A 685 -17.83 32.01 -0.91
N ARG A 686 -17.57 32.22 0.40
CA ARG A 686 -16.60 33.23 0.85
C ARG A 686 -15.18 32.96 0.34
N VAL A 687 -14.76 31.69 0.37
CA VAL A 687 -13.46 31.28 -0.18
C VAL A 687 -13.39 31.54 -1.68
N LEU A 688 -14.46 31.22 -2.43
CA LEU A 688 -14.53 31.47 -3.86
C LEU A 688 -14.44 32.98 -4.18
N ASP A 689 -15.24 33.80 -3.51
CA ASP A 689 -15.26 35.25 -3.70
C ASP A 689 -13.90 35.89 -3.38
N GLY A 690 -13.28 35.51 -2.26
CA GLY A 690 -11.94 35.98 -1.89
C GLY A 690 -10.88 35.60 -2.93
N LEU A 691 -10.93 34.39 -3.48
CA LEU A 691 -10.03 33.96 -4.55
C LEU A 691 -10.29 34.70 -5.88
N GLN A 692 -11.55 35.06 -6.17
CA GLN A 692 -11.89 35.81 -7.39
C GLN A 692 -11.33 37.23 -7.34
N GLN A 693 -11.56 37.94 -6.23
CA GLN A 693 -11.04 39.30 -6.02
C GLN A 693 -9.51 39.35 -6.07
N GLU A 694 -8.84 38.38 -5.45
CA GLU A 694 -7.37 38.31 -5.49
C GLU A 694 -6.85 38.00 -6.90
N ASN A 695 -7.51 37.10 -7.64
CA ASN A 695 -7.12 36.81 -9.01
C ASN A 695 -7.29 38.02 -9.94
N GLU A 696 -8.36 38.81 -9.80
CA GLU A 696 -8.55 40.06 -10.55
C GLU A 696 -7.45 41.08 -10.22
N ARG A 697 -7.10 41.23 -8.95
CA ARG A 697 -6.00 42.10 -8.51
C ARG A 697 -4.66 41.69 -9.12
N LEU A 698 -4.35 40.40 -9.09
CA LEU A 698 -3.10 39.85 -9.64
C LEU A 698 -3.06 39.89 -11.18
N GLN A 699 -4.18 39.64 -11.86
CA GLN A 699 -4.28 39.79 -13.32
C GLN A 699 -4.01 41.24 -13.76
N ASN A 700 -4.52 42.22 -13.01
CA ASN A 700 -4.22 43.63 -13.27
C ASN A 700 -2.74 43.97 -13.05
N ALA A 701 -2.07 43.34 -12.08
CA ALA A 701 -0.63 43.50 -11.86
C ALA A 701 0.18 42.86 -12.99
N ASP A 702 -0.19 41.65 -13.41
CA ASP A 702 0.44 40.91 -14.50
C ASP A 702 0.32 41.66 -15.84
N HIS A 703 -0.85 42.23 -16.13
CA HIS A 703 -1.06 43.04 -17.35
C HIS A 703 -0.14 44.27 -17.39
N LYS A 704 0.13 44.90 -16.22
CA LYS A 704 1.08 46.00 -16.12
C LYS A 704 2.52 45.53 -16.34
N LEU A 705 2.89 44.38 -15.78
CA LEU A 705 4.21 43.75 -15.95
C LEU A 705 4.51 43.34 -17.39
N LEU A 706 3.51 42.84 -18.12
CA LEU A 706 3.64 42.40 -19.52
C LEU A 706 3.33 43.51 -20.55
N SER A 707 3.15 44.74 -20.10
CA SER A 707 2.85 45.86 -21.00
C SER A 707 3.98 46.12 -22.00
N SER A 708 3.64 46.61 -23.19
CA SER A 708 4.63 46.97 -24.22
C SER A 708 5.66 47.98 -23.71
N ASP A 709 5.26 48.91 -22.85
CA ASP A 709 6.14 49.91 -22.24
C ASP A 709 7.16 49.29 -21.26
N ALA A 710 6.78 48.24 -20.52
CA ALA A 710 7.71 47.47 -19.69
C ALA A 710 8.70 46.66 -20.54
N ARG A 711 8.24 46.14 -21.68
CA ARG A 711 9.04 45.38 -22.66
C ARG A 711 10.16 46.24 -23.26
N THR A 712 9.83 47.44 -23.71
CA THR A 712 10.81 48.43 -24.22
C THR A 712 11.80 48.88 -23.14
N LYS A 713 11.36 48.96 -21.87
CA LYS A 713 12.26 49.24 -20.74
C LYS A 713 13.24 48.09 -20.46
N ILE A 714 12.81 46.82 -20.57
CA ILE A 714 13.69 45.66 -20.39
C ILE A 714 14.72 45.58 -21.54
N GLN A 715 14.31 45.85 -22.78
CA GLN A 715 15.21 45.88 -23.93
C GLN A 715 16.23 47.03 -23.84
N SER A 716 15.83 48.23 -23.42
CA SER A 716 16.78 49.33 -23.20
C SER A 716 17.70 49.10 -21.98
N LEU A 717 17.28 48.34 -20.96
CA LEU A 717 18.13 47.89 -19.86
C LEU A 717 19.14 46.81 -20.28
N ALA A 718 18.84 46.04 -21.33
CA ALA A 718 19.76 45.07 -21.92
C ALA A 718 20.94 45.75 -22.63
N GLU A 719 20.66 46.85 -23.32
CA GLU A 719 21.66 47.71 -23.97
C GLU A 719 22.55 48.41 -22.93
N ASP A 720 22.06 48.59 -21.69
CA ASP A 720 22.78 49.17 -20.55
C ASP A 720 22.94 48.17 -19.38
N PHE A 721 23.47 46.98 -19.68
CA PHE A 721 23.86 45.97 -18.67
C PHE A 721 24.68 46.54 -17.50
N PRO A 722 25.60 47.51 -17.69
CA PRO A 722 26.28 48.20 -16.58
C PRO A 722 25.33 48.84 -15.57
N ARG A 723 24.22 49.44 -16.00
CA ARG A 723 23.24 50.04 -15.10
C ARG A 723 22.46 49.01 -14.29
N VAL A 724 22.12 47.87 -14.89
CA VAL A 724 21.44 46.75 -14.19
C VAL A 724 22.38 46.11 -13.16
N TRP A 725 23.62 45.81 -13.55
CA TRP A 725 24.61 45.19 -12.66
C TRP A 725 24.86 46.05 -11.41
N ASN A 726 24.91 47.37 -11.57
CA ASN A 726 25.21 48.33 -10.51
C ASN A 726 23.97 48.83 -9.74
N ASP A 727 22.73 48.44 -10.10
CA ASP A 727 21.52 48.85 -9.38
C ASP A 727 21.51 48.28 -7.96
N GLN A 728 21.24 49.14 -6.96
CA GLN A 728 21.20 48.76 -5.55
C GLN A 728 20.04 47.81 -5.20
N ARG A 729 19.00 47.75 -6.05
CA ARG A 729 17.86 46.84 -5.87
C ARG A 729 18.18 45.39 -6.23
N VAL A 730 19.22 45.14 -7.03
CA VAL A 730 19.65 43.78 -7.40
C VAL A 730 20.34 43.14 -6.21
N VAL A 731 19.72 42.10 -5.66
CA VAL A 731 20.25 41.43 -4.47
C VAL A 731 21.53 40.65 -4.80
N PRO A 732 22.50 40.53 -3.87
CA PRO A 732 23.75 39.81 -4.12
C PRO A 732 23.57 38.38 -4.65
N LEU A 733 22.50 37.69 -4.27
CA LEU A 733 22.18 36.35 -4.77
C LEU A 733 21.94 36.32 -6.29
N GLU A 734 21.28 37.35 -6.84
CA GLU A 734 21.00 37.45 -8.27
C GLU A 734 22.28 37.70 -9.07
N ARG A 735 23.15 38.60 -8.60
CA ARG A 735 24.47 38.80 -9.21
C ARG A 735 25.27 37.50 -9.30
N LYS A 736 25.30 36.71 -8.22
CA LYS A 736 25.97 35.39 -8.23
C LYS A 736 25.34 34.40 -9.21
N ARG A 737 24.02 34.42 -9.40
CA ARG A 737 23.34 33.59 -10.40
C ARG A 737 23.77 33.96 -11.82
N MET A 738 23.87 35.25 -12.12
CA MET A 738 24.37 35.72 -13.42
C MET A 738 25.82 35.30 -13.65
N VAL A 739 26.70 35.48 -12.65
CA VAL A 739 28.08 34.96 -12.69
C VAL A 739 28.11 33.46 -12.93
N ALA A 740 27.19 32.72 -12.31
CA ALA A 740 27.13 31.26 -12.44
C ALA A 740 26.73 30.75 -13.83
N LEU A 741 26.08 31.59 -14.65
CA LEU A 741 25.78 31.26 -16.04
C LEU A 741 27.00 31.48 -16.94
N LEU A 742 27.83 32.47 -16.63
CA LEU A 742 28.92 32.93 -17.49
C LEU A 742 30.27 32.30 -17.14
N ILE A 743 30.55 32.10 -15.85
CA ILE A 743 31.86 31.66 -15.34
C ILE A 743 31.75 30.24 -14.75
N GLU A 744 32.61 29.35 -15.23
CA GLU A 744 32.76 27.99 -14.69
C GLU A 744 33.52 28.02 -13.36
N ASP A 745 34.72 28.60 -13.34
CA ASP A 745 35.49 28.85 -12.11
C ASP A 745 36.48 30.00 -12.26
N VAL A 746 36.96 30.47 -11.10
CA VAL A 746 38.00 31.48 -10.97
C VAL A 746 39.13 30.90 -10.15
N THR A 747 40.31 30.74 -10.75
CA THR A 747 41.50 30.28 -10.04
C THR A 747 42.29 31.48 -9.53
N LEU A 748 42.53 31.50 -8.22
CA LEU A 748 43.33 32.54 -7.57
C LEU A 748 44.70 32.00 -7.18
N VAL A 749 45.76 32.75 -7.44
CA VAL A 749 47.12 32.49 -6.93
C VAL A 749 47.62 33.76 -6.25
N LYS A 750 47.88 33.68 -4.93
CA LYS A 750 48.43 34.79 -4.14
C LYS A 750 49.95 34.77 -4.19
N SER A 751 50.54 35.83 -4.73
CA SER A 751 51.99 36.14 -4.71
C SER A 751 52.18 37.62 -4.29
N GLU A 752 53.19 38.33 -4.81
CA GLU A 752 53.27 39.81 -4.71
C GLU A 752 52.04 40.49 -5.31
N ARG A 753 51.41 39.85 -6.30
CA ARG A 753 50.10 40.20 -6.84
C ARG A 753 49.16 39.00 -6.78
N VAL A 754 47.85 39.25 -6.82
CA VAL A 754 46.87 38.17 -6.96
C VAL A 754 46.63 37.94 -8.45
N ALA A 755 47.07 36.79 -8.94
CA ALA A 755 46.76 36.34 -10.29
C ALA A 755 45.35 35.72 -10.32
N ILE A 756 44.54 36.16 -11.29
CA ILE A 756 43.16 35.72 -11.48
C ILE A 756 43.05 35.08 -12.86
N HIS A 757 42.70 33.79 -12.87
CA HIS A 757 42.40 33.06 -14.10
C HIS A 757 40.92 32.75 -14.14
N VAL A 758 40.23 33.25 -15.18
CA VAL A 758 38.78 33.07 -15.34
C VAL A 758 38.53 32.08 -16.46
N ARG A 759 37.73 31.06 -16.15
CA ARG A 759 37.26 30.09 -17.13
C ARG A 759 35.79 30.32 -17.43
N PHE A 760 35.47 30.73 -18.65
CA PHE A 760 34.09 30.93 -19.08
C PHE A 760 33.42 29.61 -19.46
N ARG A 761 32.09 29.56 -19.32
CA ARG A 761 31.26 28.48 -19.89
C ARG A 761 31.16 28.67 -21.42
N GLY A 762 31.23 27.58 -22.18
CA GLY A 762 31.09 27.60 -23.65
C GLY A 762 32.40 27.63 -24.45
N GLY A 763 33.55 27.26 -23.86
CA GLY A 763 34.79 27.03 -24.63
C GLY A 763 35.56 28.28 -25.06
N ARG A 764 35.17 29.48 -24.60
CA ARG A 764 35.97 30.71 -24.77
C ARG A 764 37.34 30.56 -24.10
N LEU A 765 38.38 31.07 -24.75
CA LEU A 765 39.76 31.03 -24.22
C LEU A 765 39.83 31.64 -22.81
N PRO A 766 40.61 31.06 -21.89
CA PRO A 766 40.75 31.57 -20.52
C PRO A 766 41.29 33.01 -20.54
N HIS A 767 40.66 33.91 -19.78
CA HIS A 767 41.08 35.29 -19.67
C HIS A 767 42.00 35.46 -18.46
N TRP A 768 43.11 36.17 -18.64
CA TRP A 768 44.13 36.38 -17.60
C TRP A 768 44.11 37.85 -17.16
N ARG A 769 44.08 38.12 -15.84
CA ARG A 769 44.23 39.47 -15.29
C ARG A 769 45.00 39.38 -13.97
N SER A 770 46.06 40.18 -13.82
CA SER A 770 46.81 40.30 -12.57
C SER A 770 46.38 41.56 -11.83
N ILE A 771 46.03 41.46 -10.54
CA ILE A 771 45.64 42.62 -9.73
C ILE A 771 46.68 42.85 -8.64
N SER A 772 47.18 44.09 -8.58
CA SER A 772 48.04 44.54 -7.49
C SER A 772 47.25 44.56 -6.18
N PRO A 773 47.79 44.04 -5.07
CA PRO A 773 47.09 44.07 -3.80
C PRO A 773 47.30 45.45 -3.20
N SER A 774 46.63 46.48 -3.72
CA SER A 774 46.39 47.67 -2.91
C SER A 774 45.35 47.28 -1.86
N LEU A 775 45.82 47.10 -0.63
CA LEU A 775 45.14 46.91 0.66
C LEU A 775 45.69 45.69 1.43
N SER A 776 47.00 45.73 1.68
CA SER A 776 47.63 45.12 2.85
C SER A 776 47.22 45.90 4.10
N HIS A 777 46.24 45.36 4.84
CA HIS A 777 46.29 45.04 6.27
C HIS A 777 44.92 44.59 6.77
#